data_AF-A0A951LAH0-F1
#
_entry.id   AF-A0A951LAH0-F1
#
_cell.length_a   1.000
_cell.length_b   1.000
_cell.length_c   1.000
_cell.angle_alpha   90.00
_cell.angle_beta   90.00
_cell.angle_gamma   90.00
#
_symmetry.space_group_name_H-M   'P 1'
#
loop_
_entity.id
_entity.type
_entity.pdbx_description
1 polymer ?
#
loop_
_entity_poly.entity_id
_entity_poly.type
_entity_poly.pdbx_seq_one_letter_code
_entity_poly.pdbx_strand_id
1 'polypeptide(L)'
;MKISLAELDIGDELFWEPLRLVRPEPWAGHIPFAYWIIKVLRPTIFVELGTHSGNSYSAFCQAIAAFGTPCRAFAIDTWHGDAHSHAYGEEVFADLATFNADHYPSFSTLMRRTFDDARNSFAKGSVDLLHIDGMHTYEAVSHDFETWREVLSTRGVVLFHDTNVRDRDFGVWKLWQELAGQYPSFMFEHSHGLGVLGLGPEQPAPLRRLFEIGGNCTQAETVRRWFSARGDGLRSRVQVLARDEEIRDLSTEWTLRGAEIDRLSALLSERAAEIAALSEQRAEIGGELAAAKTQLAAAKTQLDVIAEDRSGSLISQILNITTRLRVAEDAAHELSLLRSSRAWQVTMVIQAVGRRVPVRLRQVIKRIAGHALREGLRAAVAWRRRGQAASPPTVAVTNISHDTVAIGVDRLVRFSPFSVADYLSSNPDLALSQIEPYSHFLNYGAFEGRSFAQEATLVRCLVQTTGRSERFLDQPDPTADGDDLSALVAAASPVAIYANTGGNVFMRQIAEDLATDLRRLGVAAELRDENSSIGDRPPTSLFVAPHEFFILGRGRDWMRDDVLRTSFMFATEQLQTKWFSQSLPFIMMSRGVIDICFQTAELFDMAAVPALHYLPNPGLQPSDLTEADRRHALFRVLPMTARSEPDPGSAFADRPIDVAFFGTTSDRRDKFFGRHAALLSKYRNFLYLRQASLGPMRGEDSEDALMRLASHVAGHAKITLNIHRDRFGFFEWHRMVRLGMCSGSLVVSDPCLPHPILRAGEHYLEETEHQIPELLEWLIDTEDGRREAERVRSNAKRVMTDRLSGQQSAIHFLKFLVQTPPAEAR
;
A
#
# COMPACT_ATOMS: atom_id res chain seq x y z
N MET A 1 39.56 34.04 4.47
CA MET A 1 39.98 33.96 3.05
C MET A 1 39.25 32.80 2.41
N LYS A 2 38.63 32.99 1.23
CA LYS A 2 37.98 31.90 0.48
C LYS A 2 39.07 30.99 -0.10
N ILE A 3 39.00 29.70 0.19
CA ILE A 3 39.87 28.68 -0.43
C ILE A 3 39.48 28.49 -1.90
N SER A 4 40.44 28.20 -2.77
CA SER A 4 40.20 27.96 -4.20
C SER A 4 40.81 26.63 -4.66
N LEU A 5 40.27 26.06 -5.74
CA LEU A 5 40.79 24.81 -6.33
C LEU A 5 42.26 24.91 -6.74
N ALA A 6 42.66 26.08 -7.26
CA ALA A 6 44.05 26.36 -7.68
C ALA A 6 45.06 26.28 -6.53
N GLU A 7 44.64 26.61 -5.31
CA GLU A 7 45.50 26.57 -4.12
C GLU A 7 45.93 25.14 -3.74
N LEU A 8 45.09 24.15 -4.07
CA LEU A 8 45.36 22.73 -3.85
C LEU A 8 45.81 22.01 -5.14
N ASP A 9 46.07 22.74 -6.23
CA ASP A 9 46.34 22.15 -7.55
C ASP A 9 45.27 21.10 -7.95
N ILE A 10 44.00 21.40 -7.68
CA ILE A 10 42.86 20.59 -8.16
C ILE A 10 42.50 21.09 -9.56
N GLY A 11 42.57 20.21 -10.55
CA GLY A 11 42.23 20.47 -11.94
C GLY A 11 41.10 19.59 -12.47
N ASP A 12 41.09 19.38 -13.79
CA ASP A 12 40.06 18.63 -14.51
C ASP A 12 39.98 17.16 -14.10
N GLU A 13 41.01 16.63 -13.43
CA GLU A 13 40.98 15.27 -12.88
C GLU A 13 39.82 15.04 -11.91
N LEU A 14 39.31 16.09 -11.27
CA LEU A 14 38.11 16.02 -10.45
C LEU A 14 36.89 15.52 -11.25
N PHE A 15 36.85 15.74 -12.56
CA PHE A 15 35.71 15.40 -13.43
C PHE A 15 35.96 14.19 -14.33
N TRP A 16 37.11 13.52 -14.21
CA TRP A 16 37.39 12.33 -15.01
C TRP A 16 36.39 11.21 -14.75
N GLU A 17 36.19 10.38 -15.77
CA GLU A 17 35.35 9.19 -15.71
C GLU A 17 36.21 7.98 -15.34
N PRO A 18 35.81 7.17 -14.33
CA PRO A 18 36.53 5.95 -14.01
C PRO A 18 36.37 4.90 -15.09
N LEU A 19 37.49 4.28 -15.49
CA LEU A 19 37.49 3.13 -16.39
C LEU A 19 36.90 1.88 -15.74
N ARG A 20 36.97 1.78 -14.41
CA ARG A 20 36.37 0.72 -13.61
C ARG A 20 35.44 1.30 -12.56
N LEU A 21 34.18 0.89 -12.59
CA LEU A 21 33.17 1.28 -11.62
C LEU A 21 32.21 0.10 -11.40
N VAL A 22 32.48 -0.69 -10.36
CA VAL A 22 31.80 -1.96 -10.08
C VAL A 22 31.30 -2.03 -8.63
N ARG A 23 30.59 -3.09 -8.23
CA ARG A 23 30.23 -3.31 -6.83
C ARG A 23 31.43 -3.81 -6.01
N PRO A 24 31.49 -3.53 -4.70
CA PRO A 24 30.57 -2.73 -3.89
C PRO A 24 30.85 -1.21 -4.03
N GLU A 25 29.85 -0.40 -3.73
CA GLU A 25 29.87 1.06 -3.89
C GLU A 25 30.67 1.88 -2.85
N PRO A 26 30.95 1.43 -1.60
CA PRO A 26 31.46 2.28 -0.52
C PRO A 26 32.63 3.18 -0.93
N TRP A 27 33.62 2.63 -1.62
CA TRP A 27 34.81 3.38 -1.98
C TRP A 27 34.68 4.26 -3.24
N ALA A 28 33.67 4.01 -4.09
CA ALA A 28 33.53 4.71 -5.37
C ALA A 28 33.43 6.25 -5.23
N GLY A 29 32.94 6.75 -4.10
CA GLY A 29 32.84 8.19 -3.87
C GLY A 29 34.18 8.88 -3.52
N HIS A 30 35.28 8.14 -3.35
CA HIS A 30 36.61 8.71 -3.13
C HIS A 30 37.50 8.68 -4.38
N ILE A 31 37.02 8.12 -5.49
CA ILE A 31 37.73 8.06 -6.79
C ILE A 31 38.32 9.43 -7.22
N PRO A 32 37.59 10.57 -7.14
CA PRO A 32 38.16 11.85 -7.55
C PRO A 32 39.35 12.28 -6.66
N PHE A 33 39.36 11.88 -5.38
CA PHE A 33 40.48 12.11 -4.48
C PHE A 33 41.67 11.21 -4.83
N ALA A 34 41.43 9.95 -5.20
CA ALA A 34 42.46 9.04 -5.70
C ALA A 34 43.20 9.61 -6.91
N TYR A 35 42.48 10.29 -7.82
CA TYR A 35 43.11 10.97 -8.95
C TYR A 35 43.99 12.14 -8.52
N TRP A 36 43.45 13.01 -7.68
CA TRP A 36 44.16 14.19 -7.20
C TRP A 36 45.41 13.83 -6.40
N ILE A 37 45.34 12.85 -5.50
CA ILE A 37 46.50 12.51 -4.65
C ILE A 37 47.66 11.96 -5.47
N ILE A 38 47.41 11.17 -6.52
CA ILE A 38 48.47 10.71 -7.44
C ILE A 38 49.12 11.88 -8.17
N LYS A 39 48.33 12.86 -8.63
CA LYS A 39 48.83 14.06 -9.30
C LYS A 39 49.83 14.82 -8.43
N VAL A 40 49.47 15.09 -7.18
CA VAL A 40 50.26 15.95 -6.29
C VAL A 40 51.40 15.20 -5.59
N LEU A 41 51.20 13.91 -5.26
CA LEU A 41 52.21 13.11 -4.57
C LEU A 41 53.26 12.55 -5.54
N ARG A 42 52.84 12.16 -6.75
CA ARG A 42 53.65 11.46 -7.76
C ARG A 42 54.47 10.31 -7.14
N PRO A 43 53.83 9.31 -6.52
CA PRO A 43 54.52 8.26 -5.78
C PRO A 43 55.40 7.41 -6.70
N THR A 44 56.56 7.00 -6.20
CA THR A 44 57.44 6.02 -6.85
C THR A 44 56.91 4.60 -6.63
N ILE A 45 56.38 4.34 -5.44
CA ILE A 45 55.72 3.08 -5.09
C ILE A 45 54.39 3.40 -4.40
N PHE A 46 53.32 2.81 -4.93
CA PHE A 46 51.99 2.79 -4.34
C PHE A 46 51.64 1.36 -3.93
N VAL A 47 51.14 1.20 -2.71
CA VAL A 47 50.68 -0.09 -2.18
C VAL A 47 49.25 0.04 -1.64
N GLU A 48 48.40 -0.90 -1.98
CA GLU A 48 47.07 -1.08 -1.40
C GLU A 48 46.97 -2.42 -0.67
N LEU A 49 46.46 -2.38 0.57
CA LEU A 49 46.16 -3.53 1.42
C LEU A 49 44.64 -3.66 1.52
N GLY A 50 44.09 -4.74 0.96
CA GLY A 50 42.64 -4.92 0.82
C GLY A 50 42.14 -4.24 -0.45
N THR A 51 41.99 -5.02 -1.52
CA THR A 51 41.66 -4.50 -2.86
C THR A 51 40.28 -4.94 -3.32
N HIS A 52 39.79 -6.10 -2.86
CA HIS A 52 38.46 -6.60 -3.23
C HIS A 52 38.25 -6.59 -4.76
N SER A 53 37.21 -5.89 -5.23
CA SER A 53 36.85 -5.73 -6.64
C SER A 53 37.61 -4.61 -7.35
N GLY A 54 38.44 -3.85 -6.65
CA GLY A 54 39.46 -2.98 -7.23
C GLY A 54 38.99 -1.62 -7.75
N ASN A 55 37.85 -1.09 -7.29
CA ASN A 55 37.44 0.30 -7.57
C ASN A 55 38.53 1.30 -7.13
N SER A 56 39.10 1.09 -5.94
CA SER A 56 40.19 1.87 -5.36
C SER A 56 41.44 1.82 -6.22
N TYR A 57 41.98 0.62 -6.33
CA TYR A 57 43.23 0.34 -6.97
C TYR A 57 43.25 0.78 -8.43
N SER A 58 42.14 0.53 -9.14
CA SER A 58 42.01 0.91 -10.54
C SER A 58 41.93 2.42 -10.72
N ALA A 59 41.31 3.17 -9.80
CA ALA A 59 41.32 4.62 -9.83
C ALA A 59 42.73 5.19 -9.65
N PHE A 60 43.50 4.66 -8.69
CA PHE A 60 44.91 5.04 -8.52
C PHE A 60 45.74 4.71 -9.78
N CYS A 61 45.59 3.49 -10.34
CA CYS A 61 46.29 3.09 -11.55
C CYS A 61 45.93 3.94 -12.77
N GLN A 62 44.65 4.29 -12.93
CA GLN A 62 44.19 5.20 -13.98
C GLN A 62 44.88 6.55 -13.88
N ALA A 63 44.99 7.13 -12.69
CA ALA A 63 45.70 8.39 -12.50
C ALA A 63 47.21 8.27 -12.71
N ILE A 64 47.82 7.15 -12.28
CA ILE A 64 49.25 6.88 -12.53
C ILE A 64 49.53 6.91 -14.03
N ALA A 65 48.70 6.20 -14.81
CA ALA A 65 48.81 6.16 -16.27
C ALA A 65 48.54 7.54 -16.90
N ALA A 66 47.45 8.21 -16.52
CA ALA A 66 47.05 9.49 -17.10
C ALA A 66 48.06 10.62 -16.85
N PHE A 67 48.69 10.65 -15.67
CA PHE A 67 49.71 11.65 -15.34
C PHE A 67 51.14 11.24 -15.74
N GLY A 68 51.33 10.03 -16.28
CA GLY A 68 52.65 9.50 -16.61
C GLY A 68 53.57 9.45 -15.38
N THR A 69 53.03 9.07 -14.22
CA THR A 69 53.82 8.99 -12.98
C THR A 69 54.72 7.75 -13.06
N PRO A 70 56.04 7.86 -12.78
CA PRO A 70 56.95 6.71 -12.76
C PRO A 70 56.74 5.86 -11.50
N CYS A 71 55.51 5.37 -11.32
CA CYS A 71 55.06 4.63 -10.15
C CYS A 71 55.05 3.13 -10.44
N ARG A 72 55.39 2.31 -9.44
CA ARG A 72 55.05 0.89 -9.39
C ARG A 72 53.89 0.71 -8.41
N ALA A 73 52.82 0.09 -8.86
CA ALA A 73 51.60 -0.11 -8.07
C ALA A 73 51.46 -1.59 -7.67
N PHE A 74 51.05 -1.81 -6.41
CA PHE A 74 50.83 -3.15 -5.87
C PHE A 74 49.51 -3.23 -5.13
N ALA A 75 48.64 -4.15 -5.55
CA ALA A 75 47.43 -4.53 -4.83
C ALA A 75 47.70 -5.84 -4.10
N ILE A 76 47.51 -5.85 -2.78
CA ILE A 76 47.76 -7.02 -1.94
C ILE A 76 46.44 -7.37 -1.27
N ASP A 77 46.01 -8.60 -1.51
CA ASP A 77 44.81 -9.17 -0.91
C ASP A 77 44.93 -10.71 -0.97
N THR A 78 44.15 -11.42 -0.16
CA THR A 78 43.99 -12.86 -0.30
C THR A 78 42.91 -13.22 -1.33
N TRP A 79 41.94 -12.32 -1.54
CA TRP A 79 40.70 -12.55 -2.32
C TRP A 79 39.84 -13.72 -1.82
N HIS A 80 39.97 -14.09 -0.54
CA HIS A 80 39.07 -15.06 0.10
C HIS A 80 37.95 -14.41 0.93
N GLY A 81 38.00 -13.09 1.11
CA GLY A 81 37.12 -12.33 2.00
C GLY A 81 37.42 -12.52 3.49
N ASP A 82 36.74 -11.75 4.34
CA ASP A 82 36.87 -11.75 5.79
C ASP A 82 35.51 -11.53 6.48
N ALA A 83 35.50 -11.33 7.82
CA ALA A 83 34.26 -11.19 8.58
C ALA A 83 33.48 -9.89 8.28
N HIS A 84 34.13 -8.85 7.74
CA HIS A 84 33.50 -7.59 7.35
C HIS A 84 33.24 -7.45 5.85
N SER A 85 34.10 -8.03 5.00
CA SER A 85 33.89 -8.08 3.54
C SER A 85 33.03 -9.25 3.08
N HIS A 86 32.78 -10.23 3.96
CA HIS A 86 32.18 -11.53 3.69
C HIS A 86 32.99 -12.37 2.69
N ALA A 87 32.81 -13.69 2.72
CA ALA A 87 33.45 -14.56 1.73
C ALA A 87 32.83 -14.34 0.34
N TYR A 88 33.67 -14.15 -0.67
CA TYR A 88 33.28 -14.02 -2.08
C TYR A 88 34.09 -15.00 -2.94
N GLY A 89 33.60 -15.30 -4.14
CA GLY A 89 34.22 -16.31 -5.00
C GLY A 89 35.39 -15.79 -5.85
N GLU A 90 36.07 -16.72 -6.51
CA GLU A 90 37.24 -16.47 -7.38
C GLU A 90 36.94 -15.51 -8.54
N GLU A 91 35.68 -15.34 -8.91
CA GLU A 91 35.23 -14.42 -9.95
C GLU A 91 35.66 -12.96 -9.69
N VAL A 92 35.73 -12.54 -8.42
CA VAL A 92 36.13 -11.17 -8.06
C VAL A 92 37.60 -10.92 -8.42
N PHE A 93 38.48 -11.87 -8.08
CA PHE A 93 39.89 -11.78 -8.49
C PHE A 93 40.02 -11.89 -10.00
N ALA A 94 39.36 -12.87 -10.63
CA ALA A 94 39.53 -13.15 -12.04
C ALA A 94 39.16 -11.94 -12.91
N ASP A 95 38.03 -11.29 -12.61
CA ASP A 95 37.60 -10.07 -13.29
C ASP A 95 38.60 -8.92 -13.12
N LEU A 96 39.05 -8.66 -11.88
CA LEU A 96 40.04 -7.62 -11.62
C LEU A 96 41.39 -7.90 -12.29
N ALA A 97 41.84 -9.16 -12.30
CA ALA A 97 43.10 -9.57 -12.89
C ALA A 97 43.10 -9.37 -14.41
N THR A 98 42.00 -9.73 -15.08
CA THR A 98 41.81 -9.46 -16.51
C THR A 98 41.85 -7.96 -16.77
N PHE A 99 41.03 -7.17 -16.05
CA PHE A 99 41.01 -5.72 -16.21
C PHE A 99 42.40 -5.10 -16.00
N ASN A 100 43.12 -5.51 -14.96
CA ASN A 100 44.45 -5.00 -14.67
C ASN A 100 45.48 -5.36 -15.75
N ALA A 101 45.43 -6.58 -16.28
CA ALA A 101 46.32 -7.02 -17.36
C ALA A 101 46.07 -6.26 -18.66
N ASP A 102 44.81 -5.94 -18.96
CA ASP A 102 44.42 -5.21 -20.17
C ASP A 102 44.79 -3.72 -20.10
N HIS A 103 44.69 -3.11 -18.91
CA HIS A 103 44.85 -1.66 -18.75
C HIS A 103 46.20 -1.21 -18.19
N TYR A 104 46.82 -1.98 -17.28
CA TYR A 104 48.00 -1.54 -16.51
C TYR A 104 49.18 -2.54 -16.44
N PRO A 105 49.49 -3.31 -17.50
CA PRO A 105 50.45 -4.41 -17.43
C PRO A 105 51.90 -3.97 -17.16
N SER A 106 52.25 -2.71 -17.45
CA SER A 106 53.63 -2.22 -17.39
C SER A 106 54.10 -1.82 -15.99
N PHE A 107 53.19 -1.55 -15.05
CA PHE A 107 53.55 -1.01 -13.75
C PHE A 107 52.74 -1.55 -12.56
N SER A 108 51.60 -2.22 -12.81
CA SER A 108 50.72 -2.73 -11.77
C SER A 108 50.96 -4.22 -11.51
N THR A 109 50.96 -4.64 -10.25
CA THR A 109 51.10 -6.04 -9.85
C THR A 109 50.06 -6.43 -8.78
N LEU A 110 49.25 -7.45 -9.06
CA LEU A 110 48.34 -8.05 -8.07
C LEU A 110 49.06 -9.18 -7.30
N MET A 111 49.10 -9.11 -5.98
CA MET A 111 49.79 -10.06 -5.10
C MET A 111 48.78 -10.82 -4.23
N ARG A 112 48.44 -12.05 -4.63
CA ARG A 112 47.57 -12.94 -3.84
C ARG A 112 48.30 -13.53 -2.63
N ARG A 113 48.28 -12.85 -1.49
CA ARG A 113 48.93 -13.24 -0.22
C ARG A 113 48.47 -12.35 0.93
N THR A 114 48.86 -12.69 2.15
CA THR A 114 48.63 -11.84 3.32
C THR A 114 49.49 -10.59 3.28
N PHE A 115 49.10 -9.54 4.02
CA PHE A 115 49.83 -8.29 4.09
C PHE A 115 51.22 -8.50 4.73
N ASP A 116 51.31 -9.33 5.76
CA ASP A 116 52.55 -9.67 6.46
C ASP A 116 53.56 -10.38 5.54
N ASP A 117 53.10 -11.32 4.71
CA ASP A 117 53.97 -12.00 3.75
C ASP A 117 54.46 -11.04 2.65
N ALA A 118 53.59 -10.13 2.20
CA ALA A 118 53.93 -9.16 1.17
C ALA A 118 54.93 -8.11 1.66
N ARG A 119 54.88 -7.72 2.94
CA ARG A 119 55.72 -6.69 3.56
C ARG A 119 57.21 -6.87 3.29
N ASN A 120 57.70 -8.11 3.23
CA ASN A 120 59.11 -8.45 2.98
C ASN A 120 59.58 -8.11 1.56
N SER A 121 58.67 -7.80 0.64
CA SER A 121 58.99 -7.43 -0.75
C SER A 121 59.38 -5.95 -0.90
N PHE A 122 59.26 -5.16 0.16
CA PHE A 122 59.45 -3.71 0.14
C PHE A 122 60.62 -3.28 1.03
N ALA A 123 61.49 -2.43 0.48
CA ALA A 123 62.64 -1.89 1.20
C ALA A 123 62.21 -0.79 2.18
N LYS A 124 62.98 -0.62 3.25
CA LYS A 124 62.76 0.47 4.23
C LYS A 124 62.73 1.82 3.51
N GLY A 125 61.73 2.65 3.82
CA GLY A 125 61.58 3.99 3.25
C GLY A 125 61.29 4.06 1.74
N SER A 126 60.76 3.01 1.12
CA SER A 126 60.54 2.94 -0.34
C SER A 126 59.10 3.23 -0.80
N VAL A 127 58.11 3.14 0.08
CA VAL A 127 56.68 3.32 -0.24
C VAL A 127 56.28 4.77 -0.01
N ASP A 128 55.73 5.43 -1.03
CA ASP A 128 55.32 6.83 -0.94
C ASP A 128 53.82 6.98 -0.63
N LEU A 129 53.00 6.04 -1.09
CA LEU A 129 51.56 6.01 -0.83
C LEU A 129 51.15 4.60 -0.37
N LEU A 130 50.51 4.52 0.79
CA LEU A 130 49.93 3.29 1.32
C LEU A 130 48.43 3.50 1.54
N HIS A 131 47.61 2.61 0.99
CA HIS A 131 46.18 2.56 1.26
C HIS A 131 45.85 1.31 2.08
N ILE A 132 45.20 1.49 3.23
CA ILE A 132 44.80 0.42 4.14
C ILE A 132 43.26 0.36 4.16
N ASP A 133 42.73 -0.73 3.60
CA ASP A 133 41.31 -1.05 3.47
C ASP A 133 41.09 -2.56 3.65
N GLY A 134 41.82 -3.16 4.59
CA GLY A 134 41.72 -4.57 4.99
C GLY A 134 40.72 -4.80 6.13
N MET A 135 41.01 -5.71 7.05
CA MET A 135 40.10 -6.01 8.16
C MET A 135 39.90 -4.82 9.11
N HIS A 136 38.66 -4.38 9.28
CA HIS A 136 38.36 -3.10 9.93
C HIS A 136 38.31 -3.07 11.48
N THR A 137 38.70 -4.15 12.17
CA THR A 137 38.87 -4.13 13.64
C THR A 137 40.05 -3.25 14.04
N TYR A 138 40.04 -2.68 15.26
CA TYR A 138 41.12 -1.81 15.75
C TYR A 138 42.48 -2.51 15.72
N GLU A 139 42.51 -3.76 16.19
CA GLU A 139 43.74 -4.56 16.32
C GLU A 139 44.37 -4.85 14.96
N ALA A 140 43.56 -5.22 13.97
CA ALA A 140 44.03 -5.52 12.62
C ALA A 140 44.60 -4.29 11.92
N VAL A 141 43.84 -3.18 11.87
CA VAL A 141 44.30 -1.96 11.21
C VAL A 141 45.50 -1.32 11.92
N SER A 142 45.59 -1.45 13.26
CA SER A 142 46.75 -1.03 14.03
C SER A 142 47.98 -1.88 13.70
N HIS A 143 47.83 -3.21 13.64
CA HIS A 143 48.90 -4.12 13.22
C HIS A 143 49.40 -3.83 11.81
N ASP A 144 48.48 -3.60 10.85
CA ASP A 144 48.83 -3.27 9.47
C ASP A 144 49.62 -1.96 9.41
N PHE A 145 49.16 -0.92 10.10
CA PHE A 145 49.86 0.35 10.16
C PHE A 145 51.27 0.21 10.75
N GLU A 146 51.41 -0.44 11.91
CA GLU A 146 52.71 -0.58 12.59
C GLU A 146 53.68 -1.49 11.82
N THR A 147 53.17 -2.49 11.10
CA THR A 147 53.99 -3.38 10.25
C THR A 147 54.52 -2.65 9.01
N TRP A 148 53.69 -1.79 8.41
CA TRP A 148 54.00 -1.11 7.16
C TRP A 148 54.65 0.27 7.34
N ARG A 149 54.57 0.89 8.53
CA ARG A 149 55.15 2.23 8.78
C ARG A 149 56.63 2.35 8.40
N GLU A 150 57.42 1.28 8.57
CA GLU A 150 58.87 1.33 8.37
C GLU A 150 59.25 1.37 6.88
N VAL A 151 58.39 0.91 5.98
CA VAL A 151 58.64 1.02 4.53
C VAL A 151 58.22 2.35 3.96
N LEU A 152 57.51 3.18 4.72
CA LEU A 152 57.09 4.49 4.24
C LEU A 152 58.27 5.46 4.16
N SER A 153 58.34 6.18 3.04
CA SER A 153 59.38 7.17 2.77
C SER A 153 59.20 8.42 3.64
N THR A 154 60.16 9.36 3.57
CA THR A 154 60.06 10.68 4.22
C THR A 154 58.93 11.56 3.69
N ARG A 155 58.34 11.16 2.55
CA ARG A 155 57.20 11.80 1.88
C ARG A 155 55.91 10.99 2.02
N GLY A 156 55.93 9.93 2.82
CA GLY A 156 54.88 8.93 2.91
C GLY A 156 53.50 9.53 3.23
N VAL A 157 52.47 9.02 2.58
CA VAL A 157 51.07 9.27 2.92
C VAL A 157 50.36 7.95 3.14
N VAL A 158 49.57 7.86 4.20
CA VAL A 158 48.74 6.69 4.51
C VAL A 158 47.27 7.07 4.41
N LEU A 159 46.52 6.27 3.68
CA LEU A 159 45.08 6.37 3.54
C LEU A 159 44.41 5.28 4.37
N PHE A 160 43.43 5.66 5.19
CA PHE A 160 42.60 4.75 5.97
C PHE A 160 41.15 4.90 5.54
N HIS A 161 40.55 3.82 5.06
CA HIS A 161 39.14 3.81 4.74
C HIS A 161 38.26 3.48 5.96
N ASP A 162 36.95 3.66 5.87
CA ASP A 162 35.96 3.41 6.93
C ASP A 162 36.18 4.17 8.26
N THR A 163 36.85 5.34 8.21
CA THR A 163 37.11 6.17 9.40
C THR A 163 35.84 6.78 10.01
N ASN A 164 34.70 6.72 9.33
CA ASN A 164 33.41 7.22 9.80
C ASN A 164 32.42 6.11 10.20
N VAL A 165 32.80 4.83 10.18
CA VAL A 165 31.97 3.71 10.65
C VAL A 165 32.12 3.52 12.16
N ARG A 166 31.03 3.22 12.88
CA ARG A 166 31.01 3.10 14.36
C ARG A 166 30.28 1.84 14.87
N ASP A 167 29.80 0.99 13.98
CA ASP A 167 29.07 -0.23 14.30
C ASP A 167 29.92 -1.49 13.98
N ARG A 168 29.36 -2.68 14.26
CA ARG A 168 29.91 -3.99 13.84
C ARG A 168 31.39 -4.22 14.19
N ASP A 169 31.84 -3.73 15.34
CA ASP A 169 33.24 -3.85 15.80
C ASP A 169 34.28 -3.16 14.89
N PHE A 170 33.85 -2.21 14.06
CA PHE A 170 34.77 -1.34 13.32
C PHE A 170 35.57 -0.47 14.29
N GLY A 171 36.89 -0.57 14.19
CA GLY A 171 37.86 0.10 15.05
C GLY A 171 38.75 1.11 14.34
N VAL A 172 38.67 1.24 13.01
CA VAL A 172 39.52 2.16 12.22
C VAL A 172 39.41 3.60 12.72
N TRP A 173 38.22 4.05 13.09
CA TRP A 173 37.99 5.39 13.62
C TRP A 173 38.71 5.67 14.95
N LYS A 174 38.92 4.64 15.79
CA LYS A 174 39.64 4.77 17.06
C LYS A 174 41.11 5.03 16.78
N LEU A 175 41.72 4.19 15.93
CA LEU A 175 43.11 4.36 15.49
C LEU A 175 43.28 5.71 14.78
N TRP A 176 42.33 6.09 13.92
CA TRP A 176 42.36 7.39 13.24
C TRP A 176 42.40 8.56 14.22
N GLN A 177 41.59 8.55 15.29
CA GLN A 177 41.63 9.60 16.31
C GLN A 177 42.99 9.69 17.01
N GLU A 178 43.63 8.54 17.30
CA GLU A 178 44.95 8.48 17.91
C GLU A 178 46.05 9.05 16.98
N LEU A 179 46.02 8.66 15.71
CA LEU A 179 47.02 9.05 14.71
C LEU A 179 46.84 10.50 14.25
N ALA A 180 45.60 10.95 14.03
CA ALA A 180 45.31 12.32 13.59
C ALA A 180 45.75 13.39 14.62
N GLY A 181 45.84 13.02 15.91
CA GLY A 181 46.40 13.88 16.95
C GLY A 181 47.93 13.95 16.96
N GLN A 182 48.62 13.02 16.30
CA GLN A 182 50.08 12.89 16.30
C GLN A 182 50.73 13.35 14.99
N TYR A 183 50.00 13.24 13.88
CA TYR A 183 50.52 13.50 12.55
C TYR A 183 49.65 14.50 11.78
N PRO A 184 50.21 15.24 10.80
CA PRO A 184 49.43 16.03 9.85
C PRO A 184 48.37 15.17 9.18
N SER A 185 47.11 15.62 9.21
CA SER A 185 45.99 14.79 8.79
C SER A 185 44.85 15.59 8.16
N PHE A 186 44.07 14.91 7.30
CA PHE A 186 42.80 15.40 6.77
C PHE A 186 41.82 14.23 6.71
N MET A 187 40.53 14.48 7.00
CA MET A 187 39.49 13.44 6.99
C MET A 187 38.33 13.86 6.09
N PHE A 188 37.93 12.95 5.19
CA PHE A 188 36.64 12.99 4.51
C PHE A 188 35.59 12.22 5.31
N GLU A 189 34.34 12.68 5.24
CA GLU A 189 33.23 12.12 6.03
C GLU A 189 32.24 11.31 5.17
N HIS A 190 32.22 11.55 3.86
CA HIS A 190 31.37 10.84 2.91
C HIS A 190 31.93 9.45 2.61
N SER A 191 31.08 8.58 2.03
CA SER A 191 31.51 7.25 1.55
C SER A 191 32.28 6.48 2.64
N HIS A 192 31.64 6.35 3.81
CA HIS A 192 32.16 5.72 5.03
C HIS A 192 33.43 6.34 5.66
N GLY A 193 33.94 7.41 5.06
CA GLY A 193 35.05 8.20 5.56
C GLY A 193 36.40 7.76 5.00
N LEU A 194 37.29 8.73 4.83
CA LEU A 194 38.67 8.51 4.39
C LEU A 194 39.60 9.39 5.20
N GLY A 195 40.48 8.77 5.98
CA GLY A 195 41.58 9.44 6.65
C GLY A 195 42.81 9.54 5.76
N VAL A 196 43.42 10.71 5.69
CA VAL A 196 44.65 11.00 4.95
C VAL A 196 45.72 11.45 5.94
N LEU A 197 46.74 10.63 6.17
CA LEU A 197 47.79 10.84 7.16
C LEU A 197 49.14 11.13 6.49
N GLY A 198 49.82 12.22 6.84
CA GLY A 198 51.17 12.53 6.38
C GLY A 198 52.25 11.96 7.31
N LEU A 199 53.16 11.15 6.77
CA LEU A 199 54.31 10.59 7.48
C LEU A 199 55.64 11.13 6.94
N GLY A 200 56.50 11.56 7.86
CA GLY A 200 57.74 12.27 7.53
C GLY A 200 57.51 13.76 7.24
N PRO A 201 58.57 14.56 7.02
CA PRO A 201 58.45 16.02 6.90
C PRO A 201 58.35 16.54 5.45
N GLU A 202 58.43 15.67 4.44
CA GLU A 202 58.71 16.08 3.05
C GLU A 202 57.48 15.99 2.10
N GLN A 203 56.25 16.07 2.62
CA GLN A 203 55.08 16.05 1.72
C GLN A 203 55.06 17.28 0.77
N PRO A 204 54.60 17.10 -0.47
CA PRO A 204 54.43 18.20 -1.43
C PRO A 204 53.58 19.34 -0.88
N ALA A 205 53.83 20.56 -1.39
CA ALA A 205 53.15 21.77 -0.90
C ALA A 205 51.60 21.67 -0.93
N PRO A 206 50.94 21.14 -1.99
CA PRO A 206 49.48 20.97 -1.97
C PRO A 206 48.96 20.06 -0.86
N LEU A 207 49.68 18.98 -0.53
CA LEU A 207 49.31 18.06 0.55
C LEU A 207 49.51 18.68 1.94
N ARG A 208 50.64 19.37 2.16
CA ARG A 208 50.86 20.13 3.40
C ARG A 208 49.75 21.18 3.59
N ARG A 209 49.34 21.84 2.50
CA ARG A 209 48.24 22.79 2.52
C ARG A 209 46.91 22.12 2.88
N LEU A 210 46.61 20.94 2.33
CA LEU A 210 45.43 20.15 2.71
C LEU A 210 45.39 19.85 4.21
N PHE A 211 46.53 19.48 4.82
CA PHE A 211 46.61 19.23 6.26
C PHE A 211 46.42 20.49 7.11
N GLU A 212 46.97 21.63 6.69
CA GLU A 212 46.71 22.93 7.34
C GLU A 212 45.22 23.29 7.32
N ILE A 213 44.55 23.04 6.19
CA ILE A 213 43.11 23.23 6.02
C ILE A 213 42.31 22.32 6.95
N GLY A 214 42.79 21.10 7.22
CA GLY A 214 42.17 20.16 8.16
C GLY A 214 41.97 20.73 9.56
N GLY A 215 42.84 21.66 9.99
CA GLY A 215 42.70 22.39 11.27
C GLY A 215 41.64 23.50 11.26
N ASN A 216 41.06 23.84 10.10
CA ASN A 216 40.05 24.88 9.94
C ASN A 216 38.72 24.30 9.43
N CYS A 217 37.74 24.17 10.32
CA CYS A 217 36.44 23.55 10.02
C CYS A 217 35.78 24.06 8.72
N THR A 218 35.70 25.38 8.53
CA THR A 218 34.99 25.94 7.36
C THR A 218 35.72 25.66 6.05
N GLN A 219 37.05 25.73 6.04
CA GLN A 219 37.83 25.43 4.84
C GLN A 219 37.83 23.92 4.55
N ALA A 220 37.95 23.08 5.58
CA ALA A 220 37.85 21.64 5.47
C ALA A 220 36.51 21.19 4.89
N GLU A 221 35.39 21.74 5.36
CA GLU A 221 34.06 21.49 4.79
C GLU A 221 33.97 21.85 3.31
N THR A 222 34.61 22.95 2.90
CA THR A 222 34.60 23.36 1.49
C THR A 222 35.31 22.34 0.61
N VAL A 223 36.49 21.86 1.03
CA VAL A 223 37.23 20.82 0.31
C VAL A 223 36.46 19.50 0.29
N ARG A 224 35.86 19.10 1.43
CA ARG A 224 35.02 17.89 1.52
C ARG A 224 33.90 17.94 0.48
N ARG A 225 33.20 19.07 0.35
CA ARG A 225 32.10 19.25 -0.61
C ARG A 225 32.54 19.11 -2.06
N TRP A 226 33.74 19.58 -2.43
CA TRP A 226 34.23 19.44 -3.81
C TRP A 226 34.40 17.97 -4.22
N PHE A 227 35.06 17.18 -3.37
CA PHE A 227 35.25 15.76 -3.63
C PHE A 227 33.97 14.96 -3.45
N SER A 228 33.18 15.23 -2.42
CA SER A 228 31.94 14.50 -2.14
C SER A 228 30.89 14.71 -3.22
N ALA A 229 30.72 15.94 -3.75
CA ALA A 229 29.72 16.22 -4.78
C ALA A 229 29.96 15.40 -6.06
N ARG A 230 31.23 15.26 -6.48
CA ARG A 230 31.56 14.37 -7.60
C ARG A 230 31.44 12.90 -7.21
N GLY A 231 31.97 12.53 -6.05
CA GLY A 231 31.96 11.16 -5.54
C GLY A 231 30.57 10.57 -5.41
N ASP A 232 29.60 11.37 -4.95
CA ASP A 232 28.20 10.99 -4.79
C ASP A 232 27.57 10.57 -6.13
N GLY A 233 27.95 11.22 -7.24
CA GLY A 233 27.50 10.85 -8.58
C GLY A 233 28.03 9.48 -9.02
N LEU A 234 29.30 9.16 -8.73
CA LEU A 234 29.90 7.87 -9.05
C LEU A 234 29.31 6.75 -8.18
N ARG A 235 29.15 7.00 -6.87
CA ARG A 235 28.49 6.06 -5.95
C ARG A 235 27.05 5.76 -6.39
N SER A 236 26.30 6.80 -6.76
CA SER A 236 24.91 6.66 -7.25
C SER A 236 24.84 5.80 -8.50
N ARG A 237 25.81 5.92 -9.42
CA ARG A 237 25.88 5.08 -10.62
C ARG A 237 26.12 3.61 -10.32
N VAL A 238 27.01 3.27 -9.38
CA VAL A 238 27.19 1.88 -8.93
C VAL A 238 25.87 1.33 -8.38
N GLN A 239 25.13 2.13 -7.60
CA GLN A 239 23.84 1.72 -7.05
C GLN A 239 22.77 1.52 -8.14
N VAL A 240 22.78 2.33 -9.20
CA VAL A 240 21.87 2.15 -10.35
C VAL A 240 22.22 0.86 -11.09
N LEU A 241 23.49 0.62 -11.42
CA LEU A 241 23.93 -0.61 -12.09
C LEU A 241 23.57 -1.86 -11.26
N ALA A 242 23.74 -1.79 -9.94
CA ALA A 242 23.35 -2.87 -9.03
C ALA A 242 21.85 -3.17 -9.07
N ARG A 243 21.02 -2.12 -9.09
CA ARG A 243 19.56 -2.24 -9.17
C ARG A 243 19.09 -2.75 -10.53
N ASP A 244 19.73 -2.33 -11.62
CA ASP A 244 19.38 -2.79 -12.97
C ASP A 244 19.68 -4.29 -13.16
N GLU A 245 20.72 -4.80 -12.51
CA GLU A 245 21.01 -6.23 -12.45
C GLU A 245 19.94 -6.98 -11.63
N GLU A 246 19.61 -6.48 -10.44
CA GLU A 246 18.55 -7.06 -9.60
C GLU A 246 17.17 -7.06 -10.30
N ILE A 247 16.83 -5.99 -11.01
CA ILE A 247 15.59 -5.91 -11.81
C ILE A 247 15.59 -6.96 -12.93
N ARG A 248 16.72 -7.20 -13.60
CA ARG A 248 16.82 -8.23 -14.65
C ARG A 248 16.64 -9.63 -14.08
N ASP A 249 17.25 -9.91 -12.94
CA ASP A 249 17.11 -11.20 -12.26
C ASP A 249 15.65 -11.43 -11.81
N LEU A 250 15.04 -10.43 -11.16
CA LEU A 250 13.64 -10.47 -10.75
C LEU A 250 12.68 -10.58 -11.94
N SER A 251 12.96 -9.92 -13.06
CA SER A 251 12.16 -10.04 -14.29
C SER A 251 12.22 -11.44 -14.88
N THR A 252 13.40 -12.07 -14.83
CA THR A 252 13.58 -13.47 -15.25
C THR A 252 12.79 -14.41 -14.35
N GLU A 253 12.88 -14.22 -13.03
CA GLU A 253 12.11 -15.00 -12.06
C GLU A 253 10.59 -14.80 -12.23
N TRP A 254 10.14 -13.56 -12.46
CA TRP A 254 8.74 -13.24 -12.73
C TRP A 254 8.21 -13.98 -13.96
N THR A 255 9.00 -14.01 -15.03
CA THR A 255 8.65 -14.73 -16.27
C THR A 255 8.48 -16.23 -16.01
N LEU A 256 9.40 -16.83 -15.23
CA LEU A 256 9.33 -18.24 -14.85
C LEU A 256 8.10 -18.53 -13.97
N ARG A 257 7.81 -17.67 -13.00
CA ARG A 257 6.62 -17.81 -12.14
C ARG A 257 5.32 -17.61 -12.92
N GLY A 258 5.29 -16.71 -13.90
CA GLY A 258 4.16 -16.52 -14.81
C GLY A 258 3.84 -17.80 -15.60
N ALA A 259 4.85 -18.45 -16.16
CA ALA A 259 4.68 -19.73 -16.86
C ALA A 259 4.14 -20.84 -15.94
N GLU A 260 4.52 -20.85 -14.66
CA GLU A 260 3.99 -21.81 -13.68
C GLU A 260 2.53 -21.50 -13.31
N ILE A 261 2.15 -20.22 -13.18
CA ILE A 261 0.75 -19.82 -12.96
C ILE A 261 -0.14 -20.26 -14.13
N ASP A 262 0.31 -20.07 -15.37
CA ASP A 262 -0.42 -20.50 -16.56
C ASP A 262 -0.63 -22.02 -16.56
N ARG A 263 0.42 -22.78 -16.19
CA ARG A 263 0.34 -24.24 -16.05
C ARG A 263 -0.66 -24.67 -14.98
N LEU A 264 -0.63 -24.04 -13.81
CA LEU A 264 -1.55 -24.34 -12.71
C LEU A 264 -2.99 -23.96 -13.05
N SER A 265 -3.18 -22.86 -13.78
CA SER A 265 -4.51 -22.41 -14.24
C SER A 265 -5.12 -23.40 -15.23
N ALA A 266 -4.32 -23.92 -16.16
CA ALA A 266 -4.76 -24.98 -17.07
C ALA A 266 -5.18 -26.25 -16.31
N LEU A 267 -4.40 -26.66 -15.30
CA LEU A 267 -4.73 -27.81 -14.47
C LEU A 267 -6.01 -27.59 -13.64
N LEU A 268 -6.22 -26.40 -13.09
CA LEU A 268 -7.45 -26.05 -12.36
C LEU A 268 -8.68 -26.10 -13.27
N SER A 269 -8.56 -25.62 -14.52
CA SER A 269 -9.65 -25.70 -15.50
C SER A 269 -10.01 -27.15 -15.84
N GLU A 270 -9.01 -28.01 -16.01
CA GLU A 270 -9.20 -29.45 -16.23
C GLU A 270 -9.94 -30.10 -15.04
N ARG A 271 -9.52 -29.80 -13.80
CA ARG A 271 -10.16 -30.34 -12.60
C ARG A 271 -11.57 -29.80 -12.39
N ALA A 272 -11.83 -28.54 -12.73
CA ALA A 272 -13.17 -27.96 -12.67
C ALA A 272 -14.14 -28.67 -13.63
N ALA A 273 -13.69 -28.99 -14.85
CA ALA A 273 -14.47 -29.76 -15.81
C ALA A 273 -14.77 -31.19 -15.29
N GLU A 274 -13.79 -31.84 -14.66
CA GLU A 274 -13.95 -33.15 -14.04
C GLU A 274 -14.98 -33.11 -12.88
N ILE A 275 -14.91 -32.11 -12.02
CA ILE A 275 -15.87 -31.91 -10.92
C ILE A 275 -17.29 -31.68 -11.46
N ALA A 276 -17.44 -30.89 -12.52
CA ALA A 276 -18.74 -30.64 -13.15
C ALA A 276 -19.36 -31.94 -13.67
N ALA A 277 -18.59 -32.76 -14.39
CA ALA A 277 -19.05 -34.06 -14.89
C ALA A 277 -19.47 -35.01 -13.75
N LEU A 278 -18.68 -35.09 -12.67
CA LEU A 278 -19.02 -35.91 -11.51
C LEU A 278 -20.27 -35.40 -10.78
N SER A 279 -20.50 -34.09 -10.77
CA SER A 279 -21.68 -33.48 -10.16
C SER A 279 -22.97 -33.81 -10.91
N GLU A 280 -22.90 -33.83 -12.25
CA GLU A 280 -24.00 -34.24 -13.13
C GLU A 280 -24.36 -35.72 -12.91
N GLN A 281 -23.35 -36.59 -12.89
CA GLN A 281 -23.54 -38.02 -12.62
C GLN A 281 -24.17 -38.24 -11.23
N ARG A 282 -23.77 -37.48 -10.22
CA ARG A 282 -24.36 -37.55 -8.87
C ARG A 282 -25.82 -37.10 -8.86
N ALA A 283 -26.19 -36.09 -9.64
CA ALA A 283 -27.56 -35.62 -9.75
C ALA A 283 -28.46 -36.66 -10.41
N GLU A 284 -27.97 -37.32 -11.47
CA GLU A 284 -28.67 -38.42 -12.15
C GLU A 284 -28.95 -39.59 -11.20
N ILE A 285 -27.91 -40.10 -10.51
CA ILE A 285 -28.06 -41.17 -9.50
C ILE A 285 -29.01 -40.75 -8.37
N GLY A 286 -28.98 -39.47 -7.96
CA GLY A 286 -29.90 -38.92 -6.97
C GLY A 286 -31.36 -38.98 -7.42
N GLY A 287 -31.63 -38.68 -8.70
CA GLY A 287 -32.94 -38.79 -9.32
C GLY A 287 -33.46 -40.23 -9.38
N GLU A 288 -32.62 -41.17 -9.80
CA GLU A 288 -32.94 -42.60 -9.82
C GLU A 288 -33.29 -43.12 -8.41
N LEU A 289 -32.51 -42.72 -7.40
CA LEU A 289 -32.75 -43.10 -6.01
C LEU A 289 -34.08 -42.55 -5.48
N ALA A 290 -34.45 -41.33 -5.85
CA ALA A 290 -35.72 -40.72 -5.47
C ALA A 290 -36.92 -41.45 -6.12
N ALA A 291 -36.81 -41.80 -7.39
CA ALA A 291 -37.81 -42.60 -8.10
C ALA A 291 -37.99 -43.98 -7.45
N ALA A 292 -36.89 -44.67 -7.16
CA ALA A 292 -36.91 -45.98 -6.48
C ALA A 292 -37.54 -45.91 -5.09
N LYS A 293 -37.24 -44.88 -4.30
CA LYS A 293 -37.87 -44.65 -2.98
C LYS A 293 -39.38 -44.45 -3.08
N THR A 294 -39.82 -43.74 -4.12
CA THR A 294 -41.25 -43.48 -4.36
C THR A 294 -41.99 -44.77 -4.73
N GLN A 295 -41.41 -45.58 -5.61
CA GLN A 295 -41.94 -46.91 -5.96
C GLN A 295 -42.01 -47.84 -4.74
N LEU A 296 -40.97 -47.85 -3.90
CA LEU A 296 -40.95 -48.65 -2.68
C LEU A 296 -42.05 -48.21 -1.70
N ALA A 297 -42.26 -46.89 -1.54
CA ALA A 297 -43.32 -46.37 -0.69
C ALA A 297 -44.71 -46.76 -1.22
N ALA A 298 -44.94 -46.64 -2.53
CA ALA A 298 -46.21 -47.04 -3.15
C ALA A 298 -46.48 -48.54 -2.99
N ALA A 299 -45.47 -49.39 -3.21
CA ALA A 299 -45.58 -50.84 -3.02
C ALA A 299 -45.88 -51.20 -1.56
N LYS A 300 -45.30 -50.48 -0.59
CA LYS A 300 -45.58 -50.69 0.84
C LYS A 300 -47.03 -50.34 1.19
N THR A 301 -47.56 -49.22 0.69
CA THR A 301 -48.96 -48.85 0.88
C THR A 301 -49.92 -49.88 0.28
N GLN A 302 -49.61 -50.42 -0.90
CA GLN A 302 -50.42 -51.50 -1.50
C GLN A 302 -50.41 -52.77 -0.64
N LEU A 303 -49.26 -53.12 -0.07
CA LEU A 303 -49.13 -54.25 0.85
C LEU A 303 -49.97 -54.06 2.13
N ASP A 304 -49.97 -52.86 2.70
CA ASP A 304 -50.75 -52.53 3.90
C ASP A 304 -52.27 -52.63 3.62
N VAL A 305 -52.73 -52.13 2.47
CA VAL A 305 -54.14 -52.24 2.05
C VAL A 305 -54.57 -53.70 1.85
N ILE A 306 -53.72 -54.51 1.20
CA ILE A 306 -53.99 -55.95 1.02
C ILE A 306 -54.03 -56.66 2.37
N ALA A 307 -53.16 -56.30 3.32
CA ALA A 307 -53.14 -56.89 4.65
C ALA A 307 -54.40 -56.55 5.46
N GLU A 308 -54.90 -55.32 5.38
CA GLU A 308 -56.16 -54.90 6.03
C GLU A 308 -57.38 -55.61 5.43
N ASP A 309 -57.49 -55.69 4.11
CA ASP A 309 -58.61 -56.35 3.43
C ASP A 309 -58.67 -57.85 3.78
N ARG A 310 -57.50 -58.52 3.80
CA ARG A 310 -57.40 -59.93 4.19
C ARG A 310 -57.77 -60.15 5.65
N SER A 311 -57.38 -59.22 6.54
CA SER A 311 -57.73 -59.26 7.96
C SER A 311 -59.24 -59.05 8.18
N GLY A 312 -59.85 -58.11 7.45
CA GLY A 312 -61.31 -57.89 7.49
C GLY A 312 -62.10 -59.11 6.99
N SER A 313 -61.65 -59.73 5.90
CA SER A 313 -62.26 -60.96 5.37
C SER A 313 -62.16 -62.12 6.36
N LEU A 314 -60.99 -62.32 7.00
CA LEU A 314 -60.79 -63.33 8.04
C LEU A 314 -61.70 -63.10 9.26
N ILE A 315 -61.82 -61.85 9.73
CA ILE A 315 -62.71 -61.50 10.84
C ILE A 315 -64.17 -61.81 10.51
N SER A 316 -64.62 -61.50 9.29
CA SER A 316 -65.99 -61.79 8.85
C SER A 316 -66.26 -63.30 8.74
N GLN A 317 -65.30 -64.08 8.25
CA GLN A 317 -65.39 -65.54 8.22
C GLN A 317 -65.46 -66.14 9.64
N ILE A 318 -64.62 -65.64 10.56
CA ILE A 318 -64.65 -66.06 11.97
C ILE A 318 -65.99 -65.73 12.61
N LEU A 319 -66.53 -64.52 12.42
CA LEU A 319 -67.86 -64.12 12.93
C LEU A 319 -68.98 -65.02 12.39
N ASN A 320 -68.95 -65.38 11.11
CA ASN A 320 -69.95 -66.25 10.51
C ASN A 320 -69.87 -67.68 11.08
N ILE A 321 -68.66 -68.22 11.24
CA ILE A 321 -68.43 -69.53 11.90
C ILE A 321 -68.89 -69.49 13.35
N THR A 322 -68.59 -68.40 14.08
CA THR A 322 -68.97 -68.23 15.49
C THR A 322 -70.49 -68.14 15.66
N THR A 323 -71.19 -67.47 14.73
CA THR A 323 -72.65 -67.38 14.72
C THR A 323 -73.29 -68.73 14.41
N ARG A 324 -72.72 -69.50 13.48
CA ARG A 324 -73.16 -70.88 13.18
C ARG A 324 -72.92 -71.85 14.35
N LEU A 325 -71.79 -71.70 15.05
CA LEU A 325 -71.50 -72.47 16.26
C LEU A 325 -72.51 -72.17 17.37
N ARG A 326 -72.92 -70.91 17.54
CA ARG A 326 -73.92 -70.51 18.55
C ARG A 326 -75.32 -71.09 18.25
N VAL A 327 -75.71 -71.13 16.97
CA VAL A 327 -76.95 -71.80 16.53
C VAL A 327 -76.87 -73.33 16.69
N ALA A 328 -75.69 -73.92 16.52
CA ALA A 328 -75.45 -75.34 16.77
C ALA A 328 -75.41 -75.69 18.28
N GLU A 329 -74.92 -74.78 19.14
CA GLU A 329 -74.96 -74.92 20.60
C GLU A 329 -76.40 -74.80 21.14
N ASP A 330 -77.22 -73.90 20.60
CA ASP A 330 -78.63 -73.78 20.96
C ASP A 330 -79.46 -74.99 20.47
N ALA A 331 -79.10 -75.60 19.34
CA ALA A 331 -79.68 -76.87 18.87
C ALA A 331 -79.16 -78.12 19.62
N ALA A 332 -77.99 -78.04 20.26
CA ALA A 332 -77.39 -79.12 21.04
C ALA A 332 -77.87 -79.15 22.51
N HIS A 333 -78.58 -78.12 22.98
CA HIS A 333 -79.16 -78.08 24.33
C HIS A 333 -80.48 -78.86 24.46
N GLU A 334 -81.13 -79.22 23.35
CA GLU A 334 -82.34 -80.08 23.34
C GLU A 334 -82.05 -81.59 23.20
N LEU A 335 -80.78 -82.02 23.10
CA LEU A 335 -80.42 -83.42 22.76
C LEU A 335 -79.26 -84.04 23.58
N SER A 336 -79.20 -83.87 24.91
CA SER A 336 -78.21 -84.62 25.73
C SER A 336 -78.56 -85.02 27.17
N LEU A 337 -79.83 -85.30 27.48
CA LEU A 337 -80.15 -86.27 28.55
C LEU A 337 -80.05 -87.69 27.96
N LEU A 338 -78.86 -88.29 27.95
CA LEU A 338 -78.62 -89.75 28.13
C LEU A 338 -77.21 -90.17 27.69
N ARG A 339 -76.54 -90.86 28.63
CA ARG A 339 -75.36 -91.77 28.49
C ARG A 339 -73.98 -91.08 28.42
N SER A 340 -73.23 -91.00 29.51
CA SER A 340 -72.55 -92.04 30.33
C SER A 340 -71.23 -92.55 29.75
N SER A 341 -70.18 -92.45 30.58
CA SER A 341 -68.92 -93.21 30.57
C SER A 341 -68.02 -93.04 29.35
N ARG A 342 -66.90 -92.31 29.47
CA ARG A 342 -65.61 -92.68 30.09
C ARG A 342 -64.65 -93.33 29.08
N ALA A 343 -63.41 -92.82 29.16
CA ALA A 343 -62.15 -93.33 28.58
C ALA A 343 -61.97 -93.04 27.10
N TRP A 344 -60.81 -92.64 26.57
CA TRP A 344 -59.43 -92.40 27.05
C TRP A 344 -58.82 -91.66 25.81
N GLN A 345 -58.14 -90.53 25.85
CA GLN A 345 -56.75 -90.32 26.26
C GLN A 345 -56.45 -88.83 26.08
N VAL A 346 -56.14 -88.20 27.20
CA VAL A 346 -55.44 -86.92 27.26
C VAL A 346 -54.00 -87.20 26.83
N THR A 347 -53.60 -86.69 25.68
CA THR A 347 -52.19 -86.61 25.29
C THR A 347 -51.98 -85.36 24.44
N MET A 348 -51.16 -84.45 24.99
CA MET A 348 -50.17 -83.61 24.28
C MET A 348 -50.78 -82.47 23.43
N VAL A 349 -50.53 -81.17 23.62
CA VAL A 349 -49.44 -80.43 24.25
C VAL A 349 -50.02 -79.07 24.64
N ILE A 350 -50.20 -78.81 25.94
CA ILE A 350 -50.23 -77.44 26.48
C ILE A 350 -49.13 -77.38 27.53
N GLN A 351 -47.90 -77.41 27.04
CA GLN A 351 -46.77 -76.69 27.61
C GLN A 351 -46.78 -75.32 26.90
N ALA A 352 -46.75 -74.16 27.51
CA ALA A 352 -46.34 -73.81 28.85
C ALA A 352 -47.17 -72.62 29.36
N VAL A 353 -47.57 -72.77 30.63
CA VAL A 353 -48.14 -71.75 31.49
C VAL A 353 -47.28 -70.49 31.48
N GLY A 354 -47.93 -69.37 31.20
CA GLY A 354 -47.47 -68.07 31.62
C GLY A 354 -47.46 -67.99 33.15
N ARG A 355 -46.29 -67.70 33.72
CA ARG A 355 -46.08 -66.64 34.72
C ARG A 355 -44.63 -66.65 35.19
N ARG A 356 -44.08 -65.43 35.32
CA ARG A 356 -42.85 -65.03 36.06
C ARG A 356 -41.56 -64.94 35.24
N VAL A 357 -41.42 -63.83 34.51
CA VAL A 357 -40.09 -63.24 34.29
C VAL A 357 -39.67 -62.53 35.60
N PRO A 358 -38.47 -62.84 36.15
CA PRO A 358 -37.99 -62.36 37.45
C PRO A 358 -37.57 -60.88 37.49
N VAL A 359 -37.54 -60.33 38.70
CA VAL A 359 -37.11 -58.96 39.12
C VAL A 359 -35.70 -58.55 38.65
N ARG A 360 -34.94 -59.40 37.96
CA ARG A 360 -33.59 -59.11 37.45
C ARG A 360 -33.51 -58.65 35.99
N LEU A 361 -34.63 -58.44 35.29
CA LEU A 361 -34.64 -57.76 33.98
C LEU A 361 -35.28 -56.36 34.01
N ARG A 362 -35.45 -55.78 35.22
CA ARG A 362 -35.71 -54.35 35.44
C ARG A 362 -34.43 -53.53 35.70
N GLN A 363 -33.25 -54.16 35.68
CA GLN A 363 -31.96 -53.49 35.86
C GLN A 363 -31.12 -53.36 34.57
N VAL A 364 -31.60 -53.85 33.42
CA VAL A 364 -30.94 -53.68 32.12
C VAL A 364 -31.58 -52.55 31.29
N ILE A 365 -32.89 -52.30 31.44
CA ILE A 365 -33.58 -51.17 30.78
C ILE A 365 -33.29 -49.81 31.46
N LYS A 366 -32.73 -49.80 32.68
CA LYS A 366 -32.18 -48.59 33.32
C LYS A 366 -30.68 -48.34 33.03
N ARG A 367 -30.05 -49.15 32.17
CA ARG A 367 -28.64 -48.97 31.76
C ARG A 367 -28.43 -48.68 30.27
N ILE A 368 -29.49 -48.53 29.48
CA ILE A 368 -29.41 -48.13 28.06
C ILE A 368 -30.00 -46.73 27.80
N ALA A 369 -30.79 -46.18 28.74
CA ALA A 369 -31.25 -44.78 28.70
C ALA A 369 -30.33 -43.79 29.46
N GLY A 370 -29.05 -44.13 29.65
CA GLY A 370 -28.10 -43.34 30.45
C GLY A 370 -26.74 -43.10 29.80
N HIS A 371 -26.53 -43.57 28.56
CA HIS A 371 -25.26 -43.42 27.84
C HIS A 371 -25.28 -42.47 26.64
N ALA A 372 -26.41 -41.82 26.35
CA ALA A 372 -26.50 -40.74 25.36
C ALA A 372 -26.52 -39.32 25.98
N LEU A 373 -26.36 -39.20 27.30
CA LEU A 373 -26.43 -37.91 28.00
C LEU A 373 -25.27 -37.67 28.99
N ARG A 374 -24.12 -38.33 28.78
CA ARG A 374 -22.91 -38.14 29.60
C ARG A 374 -21.58 -38.03 28.85
N GLU A 375 -21.60 -37.94 27.52
CA GLU A 375 -20.44 -37.48 26.72
C GLU A 375 -20.64 -36.07 26.13
N GLY A 376 -21.87 -35.55 26.11
CA GLY A 376 -22.17 -34.17 25.69
C GLY A 376 -21.98 -33.09 26.77
N LEU A 377 -21.64 -33.44 28.02
CA LEU A 377 -21.58 -32.48 29.13
C LEU A 377 -20.25 -32.49 29.92
N ARG A 378 -19.15 -32.91 29.28
CA ARG A 378 -17.77 -32.72 29.79
C ARG A 378 -16.83 -32.00 28.81
N ALA A 379 -17.33 -31.56 27.65
CA ALA A 379 -16.64 -30.59 26.78
C ALA A 379 -17.06 -29.12 27.05
N ALA A 380 -18.13 -28.88 27.83
CA ALA A 380 -18.71 -27.55 28.00
C ALA A 380 -18.20 -26.75 29.21
N VAL A 381 -17.20 -27.22 29.97
CA VAL A 381 -16.69 -26.52 31.17
C VAL A 381 -15.16 -26.38 31.21
N ALA A 382 -14.42 -26.91 30.22
CA ALA A 382 -12.97 -26.76 30.13
C ALA A 382 -12.46 -25.74 29.09
N TRP A 383 -13.36 -25.03 28.40
CA TRP A 383 -12.99 -24.04 27.38
C TRP A 383 -13.15 -22.57 27.83
N ARG A 384 -13.41 -22.33 29.13
CA ARG A 384 -13.70 -20.98 29.66
C ARG A 384 -12.59 -20.36 30.50
N ARG A 385 -11.35 -20.85 30.40
CA ARG A 385 -10.16 -20.24 31.04
C ARG A 385 -8.88 -20.50 30.23
N ARG A 386 -8.73 -19.83 29.09
CA ARG A 386 -7.45 -19.46 28.47
C ARG A 386 -7.75 -18.49 27.34
N GLY A 387 -7.49 -17.22 27.59
CA GLY A 387 -7.80 -16.12 26.67
C GLY A 387 -7.81 -14.77 27.37
N GLN A 388 -6.78 -14.49 28.17
CA GLN A 388 -6.45 -13.13 28.60
C GLN A 388 -5.01 -12.87 28.19
N ALA A 389 -4.85 -12.55 26.91
CA ALA A 389 -3.85 -11.62 26.43
C ALA A 389 -4.67 -10.56 25.68
N ALA A 390 -4.53 -9.30 26.06
CA ALA A 390 -5.34 -8.22 25.54
C ALA A 390 -5.02 -7.98 24.05
N SER A 391 -5.97 -8.33 23.17
CA SER A 391 -6.00 -7.86 21.78
C SER A 391 -6.85 -6.58 21.72
N PRO A 392 -6.50 -5.61 20.85
CA PRO A 392 -7.28 -4.38 20.68
C PRO A 392 -8.66 -4.71 20.08
N PRO A 393 -9.69 -3.87 20.30
CA PRO A 393 -11.07 -4.22 19.98
C PRO A 393 -11.29 -4.34 18.46
N THR A 394 -11.57 -5.55 17.98
CA THR A 394 -12.01 -5.82 16.60
C THR A 394 -13.48 -5.36 16.45
N VAL A 395 -13.74 -4.43 15.54
CA VAL A 395 -15.10 -4.03 15.16
C VAL A 395 -15.65 -5.11 14.24
N ALA A 396 -16.56 -5.95 14.71
CA ALA A 396 -17.29 -6.91 13.90
C ALA A 396 -18.69 -6.36 13.58
N VAL A 397 -19.22 -6.68 12.38
CA VAL A 397 -20.57 -6.29 11.96
C VAL A 397 -21.61 -7.14 12.71
N THR A 398 -21.83 -6.89 13.99
CA THR A 398 -22.73 -7.73 14.82
C THR A 398 -24.21 -7.34 14.75
N ASN A 399 -24.53 -6.17 14.18
CA ASN A 399 -25.87 -5.57 14.20
C ASN A 399 -26.57 -5.52 12.83
N ILE A 400 -26.01 -6.21 11.82
CA ILE A 400 -26.54 -6.28 10.45
C ILE A 400 -27.08 -7.69 10.19
N SER A 401 -28.24 -7.82 9.55
CA SER A 401 -28.81 -9.13 9.24
C SER A 401 -28.02 -9.89 8.18
N HIS A 402 -28.15 -11.22 8.20
CA HIS A 402 -27.57 -12.09 7.17
C HIS A 402 -28.03 -11.70 5.76
N ASP A 403 -29.27 -11.24 5.60
CA ASP A 403 -29.80 -10.81 4.30
C ASP A 403 -29.06 -9.56 3.78
N THR A 404 -28.68 -8.64 4.66
CA THR A 404 -27.98 -7.41 4.23
C THR A 404 -26.55 -7.75 3.84
N VAL A 405 -25.91 -8.62 4.62
CA VAL A 405 -24.59 -9.14 4.31
C VAL A 405 -24.62 -9.91 2.98
N ALA A 406 -25.66 -10.69 2.71
CA ALA A 406 -25.82 -11.42 1.45
C ALA A 406 -25.89 -10.48 0.23
N ILE A 407 -26.61 -9.36 0.32
CA ILE A 407 -26.58 -8.31 -0.72
C ILE A 407 -25.14 -7.80 -0.92
N GLY A 408 -24.44 -7.53 0.18
CA GLY A 408 -23.05 -7.09 0.13
C GLY A 408 -22.12 -8.12 -0.53
N VAL A 409 -22.28 -9.40 -0.22
CA VAL A 409 -21.51 -10.51 -0.80
C VAL A 409 -21.78 -10.61 -2.30
N ASP A 410 -23.04 -10.61 -2.75
CA ASP A 410 -23.37 -10.71 -4.18
C ASP A 410 -22.73 -9.59 -5.00
N ARG A 411 -22.75 -8.36 -4.50
CA ARG A 411 -22.10 -7.21 -5.14
C ARG A 411 -20.58 -7.32 -5.08
N LEU A 412 -20.02 -7.72 -3.95
CA LEU A 412 -18.56 -7.88 -3.80
C LEU A 412 -18.00 -8.97 -4.72
N VAL A 413 -18.75 -10.05 -4.97
CA VAL A 413 -18.39 -11.10 -5.93
C VAL A 413 -18.24 -10.53 -7.35
N ARG A 414 -19.06 -9.54 -7.72
CA ARG A 414 -19.03 -8.86 -9.02
C ARG A 414 -18.04 -7.70 -9.08
N PHE A 415 -17.54 -7.24 -7.93
CA PHE A 415 -16.60 -6.14 -7.83
C PHE A 415 -15.21 -6.61 -8.26
N SER A 416 -14.88 -6.36 -9.54
CA SER A 416 -13.66 -6.86 -10.17
C SER A 416 -12.33 -6.56 -9.45
N PRO A 417 -12.18 -5.47 -8.66
CA PRO A 417 -10.98 -5.28 -7.87
C PRO A 417 -10.79 -6.30 -6.75
N PHE A 418 -11.83 -7.01 -6.29
CA PHE A 418 -11.71 -8.03 -5.26
C PHE A 418 -11.18 -9.35 -5.84
N SER A 419 -9.94 -9.71 -5.50
CA SER A 419 -9.32 -10.97 -5.92
C SER A 419 -9.27 -11.95 -4.75
N VAL A 420 -10.01 -13.05 -4.84
CA VAL A 420 -9.98 -14.12 -3.82
C VAL A 420 -8.58 -14.70 -3.66
N ALA A 421 -7.84 -14.86 -4.76
CA ALA A 421 -6.47 -15.35 -4.74
C ALA A 421 -5.53 -14.37 -4.01
N ASP A 422 -5.65 -13.08 -4.30
CA ASP A 422 -4.84 -12.04 -3.64
C ASP A 422 -5.19 -11.92 -2.16
N TYR A 423 -6.48 -12.04 -1.83
CA TYR A 423 -6.96 -11.97 -0.46
C TYR A 423 -6.48 -13.16 0.37
N LEU A 424 -6.58 -14.38 -0.14
CA LEU A 424 -6.11 -15.58 0.56
C LEU A 424 -4.58 -15.64 0.67
N SER A 425 -3.85 -15.22 -0.37
CA SER A 425 -2.38 -15.18 -0.33
C SER A 425 -1.85 -14.17 0.70
N SER A 426 -2.53 -13.03 0.84
CA SER A 426 -2.19 -12.00 1.84
C SER A 426 -2.65 -12.37 3.25
N ASN A 427 -3.53 -13.37 3.39
CA ASN A 427 -4.13 -13.79 4.66
C ASN A 427 -4.05 -15.32 4.84
N PRO A 428 -2.84 -15.89 5.06
CA PRO A 428 -2.66 -17.34 5.14
C PRO A 428 -3.42 -18.01 6.30
N ASP A 429 -3.78 -17.23 7.33
CA ASP A 429 -4.62 -17.68 8.45
C ASP A 429 -6.03 -18.11 8.00
N LEU A 430 -6.53 -17.53 6.89
CA LEU A 430 -7.84 -17.87 6.33
C LEU A 430 -7.81 -19.09 5.41
N ALA A 431 -6.66 -19.40 4.82
CA ALA A 431 -6.52 -20.56 3.93
C ALA A 431 -6.83 -21.90 4.64
N LEU A 432 -6.71 -21.94 5.97
CA LEU A 432 -6.94 -23.12 6.80
C LEU A 432 -8.33 -23.18 7.45
N SER A 433 -9.11 -22.09 7.41
CA SER A 433 -10.32 -21.95 8.25
C SER A 433 -11.64 -22.37 7.56
N GLN A 434 -11.62 -22.73 6.28
CA GLN A 434 -12.82 -22.97 5.44
C GLN A 434 -13.85 -21.83 5.44
N ILE A 435 -13.46 -20.62 5.87
CA ILE A 435 -14.34 -19.45 5.87
C ILE A 435 -14.37 -18.86 4.45
N GLU A 436 -15.57 -18.56 3.98
CA GLU A 436 -15.81 -17.94 2.68
C GLU A 436 -15.18 -16.52 2.64
N PRO A 437 -14.25 -16.23 1.71
CA PRO A 437 -13.47 -14.98 1.64
C PRO A 437 -14.28 -13.69 1.59
N TYR A 438 -15.36 -13.63 0.80
CA TYR A 438 -16.17 -12.42 0.65
C TYR A 438 -16.89 -12.08 1.95
N SER A 439 -17.51 -13.08 2.56
CA SER A 439 -18.18 -12.99 3.86
C SER A 439 -17.19 -12.64 4.97
N HIS A 440 -16.00 -13.24 4.95
CA HIS A 440 -14.95 -12.89 5.91
C HIS A 440 -14.54 -11.42 5.79
N PHE A 441 -14.26 -10.97 4.56
CA PHE A 441 -13.83 -9.60 4.32
C PHE A 441 -14.87 -8.58 4.79
N LEU A 442 -16.14 -8.77 4.41
CA LEU A 442 -17.23 -7.85 4.76
C LEU A 442 -17.50 -7.79 6.26
N ASN A 443 -17.35 -8.90 6.99
CA ASN A 443 -17.68 -8.95 8.42
C ASN A 443 -16.50 -8.58 9.33
N TYR A 444 -15.27 -8.86 8.89
CA TYR A 444 -14.05 -8.77 9.71
C TYR A 444 -12.89 -8.12 8.97
N GLY A 445 -12.53 -8.65 7.79
CA GLY A 445 -11.28 -8.30 7.15
C GLY A 445 -11.10 -6.81 6.82
N ALA A 446 -12.17 -6.17 6.35
CA ALA A 446 -12.19 -4.73 6.09
C ALA A 446 -11.85 -3.91 7.36
N PHE A 447 -12.46 -4.27 8.50
CA PHE A 447 -12.27 -3.57 9.78
C PHE A 447 -10.92 -3.85 10.43
N GLU A 448 -10.35 -5.03 10.16
CA GLU A 448 -8.98 -5.39 10.53
C GLU A 448 -7.93 -4.68 9.66
N GLY A 449 -8.35 -3.98 8.59
CA GLY A 449 -7.45 -3.29 7.66
C GLY A 449 -6.73 -4.23 6.70
N ARG A 450 -7.27 -5.43 6.47
CA ARG A 450 -6.72 -6.39 5.50
C ARG A 450 -6.96 -5.87 4.08
N SER A 451 -5.92 -5.84 3.26
CA SER A 451 -6.09 -5.51 1.83
C SER A 451 -6.89 -6.60 1.12
N PHE A 452 -7.80 -6.20 0.23
CA PHE A 452 -8.62 -7.11 -0.58
C PHE A 452 -7.97 -7.52 -1.91
N ALA A 453 -6.87 -6.88 -2.30
CA ALA A 453 -6.15 -7.15 -3.54
C ALA A 453 -4.70 -6.67 -3.50
N GLN A 454 -3.89 -7.17 -4.45
CA GLN A 454 -2.54 -6.67 -4.70
C GLN A 454 -2.61 -5.39 -5.56
N GLU A 455 -1.63 -4.50 -5.40
CA GLU A 455 -1.56 -3.23 -6.14
C GLU A 455 -1.66 -3.41 -7.66
N ALA A 456 -0.99 -4.44 -8.21
CA ALA A 456 -1.04 -4.74 -9.65
C ALA A 456 -2.45 -5.07 -10.14
N THR A 457 -3.28 -5.73 -9.32
CA THR A 457 -4.69 -6.02 -9.64
C THR A 457 -5.50 -4.74 -9.69
N LEU A 458 -5.32 -3.87 -8.69
CA LEU A 458 -6.01 -2.57 -8.62
C LEU A 458 -5.70 -1.69 -9.82
N VAL A 459 -4.41 -1.59 -10.22
CA VAL A 459 -3.99 -0.81 -11.39
C VAL A 459 -4.65 -1.35 -12.66
N ARG A 460 -4.68 -2.67 -12.87
CA ARG A 460 -5.34 -3.27 -14.05
C ARG A 460 -6.83 -2.91 -14.12
N CYS A 461 -7.54 -2.99 -12.99
CA CYS A 461 -8.96 -2.62 -12.94
C CYS A 461 -9.18 -1.13 -13.24
N LEU A 462 -8.36 -0.25 -12.67
CA LEU A 462 -8.47 1.19 -12.92
C LEU A 462 -8.22 1.53 -14.40
N VAL A 463 -7.18 0.94 -15.01
CA VAL A 463 -6.85 1.16 -16.44
C VAL A 463 -7.98 0.72 -17.37
N GLN A 464 -8.74 -0.33 -17.04
CA GLN A 464 -9.89 -0.76 -17.86
C GLN A 464 -11.00 0.29 -17.94
N THR A 465 -11.10 1.19 -16.95
CA THR A 465 -12.14 2.22 -16.90
C THR A 465 -11.71 3.57 -17.46
N THR A 466 -10.41 3.81 -17.68
CA THR A 466 -9.91 5.12 -18.16
C THR A 466 -10.45 5.49 -19.53
N GLY A 467 -10.53 4.53 -20.47
CA GLY A 467 -11.08 4.76 -21.81
C GLY A 467 -12.57 5.11 -21.84
N ARG A 468 -13.31 4.88 -20.75
CA ARG A 468 -14.71 5.34 -20.61
C ARG A 468 -14.81 6.80 -20.18
N SER A 469 -13.88 7.24 -19.33
CA SER A 469 -13.83 8.64 -18.87
C SER A 469 -13.65 9.62 -20.03
N GLU A 470 -12.85 9.26 -21.03
CA GLU A 470 -12.59 10.12 -22.20
C GLU A 470 -13.83 10.32 -23.08
N ARG A 471 -14.72 9.31 -23.13
CA ARG A 471 -15.96 9.30 -23.91
C ARG A 471 -17.17 9.87 -23.15
N PHE A 472 -16.99 10.29 -21.90
CA PHE A 472 -18.09 10.75 -21.05
C PHE A 472 -18.82 11.96 -21.65
N LEU A 473 -18.10 12.89 -22.31
CA LEU A 473 -18.70 14.06 -22.96
C LEU A 473 -19.44 13.75 -24.26
N ASP A 474 -19.29 12.54 -24.81
CA ASP A 474 -20.03 12.11 -26.00
C ASP A 474 -21.43 11.59 -25.64
N GLN A 475 -21.75 11.49 -24.34
CA GLN A 475 -23.08 11.11 -23.89
C GLN A 475 -24.06 12.28 -24.10
N PRO A 476 -25.24 12.03 -24.70
CA PRO A 476 -26.23 13.07 -24.92
C PRO A 476 -26.67 13.70 -23.60
N ASP A 477 -26.92 15.01 -23.63
CA ASP A 477 -27.38 15.79 -22.47
C ASP A 477 -28.69 15.17 -21.92
N PRO A 478 -28.67 14.56 -20.73
CA PRO A 478 -29.86 13.99 -20.11
C PRO A 478 -30.90 15.05 -19.71
N THR A 479 -30.59 16.34 -19.82
CA THR A 479 -31.53 17.45 -19.64
C THR A 479 -32.33 17.79 -20.90
N ALA A 480 -32.08 17.10 -22.02
CA ALA A 480 -32.89 17.22 -23.24
C ALA A 480 -34.33 16.70 -23.04
N ASP A 481 -34.54 15.81 -22.08
CA ASP A 481 -35.87 15.42 -21.62
C ASP A 481 -36.37 16.51 -20.67
N GLY A 482 -37.43 17.23 -21.05
CA GLY A 482 -38.02 18.34 -20.31
C GLY A 482 -38.60 17.94 -18.94
N ASP A 483 -37.74 17.48 -18.05
CA ASP A 483 -38.06 16.99 -16.72
C ASP A 483 -38.57 18.13 -15.84
N ASP A 484 -39.66 17.85 -15.13
CA ASP A 484 -40.20 18.77 -14.14
C ASP A 484 -39.28 18.82 -12.92
N LEU A 485 -38.36 19.79 -12.92
CA LEU A 485 -37.44 20.05 -11.81
C LEU A 485 -38.20 20.20 -10.48
N SER A 486 -39.41 20.77 -10.50
CA SER A 486 -40.21 20.94 -9.28
C SER A 486 -40.66 19.59 -8.71
N ALA A 487 -41.01 18.64 -9.57
CA ALA A 487 -41.35 17.27 -9.17
C ALA A 487 -40.12 16.52 -8.64
N LEU A 488 -38.94 16.66 -9.26
CA LEU A 488 -37.70 16.05 -8.78
C LEU A 488 -37.29 16.60 -7.40
N VAL A 489 -37.37 17.91 -7.21
CA VAL A 489 -37.08 18.57 -5.93
C VAL A 489 -38.04 18.09 -4.84
N ALA A 490 -39.34 18.00 -5.15
CA ALA A 490 -40.35 17.49 -4.22
C ALA A 490 -40.13 16.02 -3.86
N ALA A 491 -39.71 15.18 -4.82
CA ALA A 491 -39.46 13.76 -4.60
C ALA A 491 -38.21 13.49 -3.75
N ALA A 492 -37.17 14.32 -3.88
CA ALA A 492 -35.94 14.17 -3.11
C ALA A 492 -36.01 14.80 -1.71
N SER A 493 -36.80 15.86 -1.52
CA SER A 493 -36.83 16.67 -0.29
C SER A 493 -37.64 16.02 0.84
N PRO A 494 -37.19 16.10 2.11
CA PRO A 494 -35.90 16.63 2.56
C PRO A 494 -34.74 15.64 2.37
N VAL A 495 -33.53 16.18 2.19
CA VAL A 495 -32.28 15.40 2.09
C VAL A 495 -31.41 15.68 3.30
N ALA A 496 -30.97 14.65 4.03
CA ALA A 496 -29.97 14.79 5.08
C ALA A 496 -28.60 14.31 4.62
N ILE A 497 -27.57 15.12 4.83
CA ILE A 497 -26.18 14.79 4.54
C ILE A 497 -25.42 14.69 5.86
N TYR A 498 -24.86 13.53 6.12
CA TYR A 498 -24.21 13.17 7.38
C TYR A 498 -22.69 13.14 7.21
N ALA A 499 -21.98 13.81 8.11
CA ALA A 499 -20.53 13.72 8.26
C ALA A 499 -20.19 13.55 9.76
N ASN A 500 -19.15 12.78 10.07
CA ASN A 500 -18.79 12.49 11.47
C ASN A 500 -18.06 13.67 12.11
N THR A 501 -18.40 14.06 13.32
CA THR A 501 -17.71 15.16 14.03
C THR A 501 -16.27 14.81 14.41
N GLY A 502 -15.96 13.53 14.60
CA GLY A 502 -14.60 13.04 14.89
C GLY A 502 -13.77 12.71 13.64
N GLY A 503 -14.33 12.89 12.45
CA GLY A 503 -13.70 12.66 11.16
C GLY A 503 -12.77 13.79 10.72
N ASN A 504 -12.26 13.68 9.50
CA ASN A 504 -11.45 14.72 8.89
C ASN A 504 -12.32 15.93 8.52
N VAL A 505 -11.85 17.15 8.81
CA VAL A 505 -12.52 18.41 8.46
C VAL A 505 -12.97 18.47 7.00
N PHE A 506 -12.22 17.84 6.09
CA PHE A 506 -12.55 17.76 4.67
C PHE A 506 -13.90 17.09 4.39
N MET A 507 -14.27 16.08 5.17
CA MET A 507 -15.53 15.35 4.95
C MET A 507 -16.73 16.23 5.26
N ARG A 508 -16.61 17.09 6.29
CA ARG A 508 -17.62 18.10 6.60
C ARG A 508 -17.71 19.17 5.50
N GLN A 509 -16.58 19.63 4.97
CA GLN A 509 -16.58 20.60 3.87
C GLN A 509 -17.23 20.04 2.61
N ILE A 510 -16.96 18.77 2.27
CA ILE A 510 -17.65 18.07 1.17
C ILE A 510 -19.15 18.01 1.43
N ALA A 511 -19.58 17.68 2.65
CA ALA A 511 -21.00 17.66 3.01
C ALA A 511 -21.65 19.05 2.85
N GLU A 512 -20.96 20.12 3.26
CA GLU A 512 -21.40 21.51 3.11
C GLU A 512 -21.54 21.93 1.64
N ASP A 513 -20.57 21.56 0.80
CA ASP A 513 -20.59 21.84 -0.64
C ASP A 513 -21.73 21.07 -1.33
N LEU A 514 -21.94 19.79 -0.99
CA LEU A 514 -23.08 18.98 -1.46
C LEU A 514 -24.44 19.59 -1.08
N ALA A 515 -24.58 20.01 0.19
CA ALA A 515 -25.80 20.64 0.67
C ALA A 515 -26.06 21.97 -0.06
N THR A 516 -25.00 22.72 -0.37
CA THR A 516 -25.09 23.98 -1.12
C THR A 516 -25.60 23.73 -2.54
N ASP A 517 -25.07 22.72 -3.25
CA ASP A 517 -25.52 22.39 -4.59
C ASP A 517 -26.99 21.96 -4.62
N LEU A 518 -27.43 21.14 -3.66
CA LEU A 518 -28.84 20.75 -3.55
C LEU A 518 -29.76 21.93 -3.20
N ARG A 519 -29.35 22.81 -2.29
CA ARG A 519 -30.12 24.01 -1.91
C ARG A 519 -30.27 24.98 -3.07
N ARG A 520 -29.26 25.10 -3.95
CA ARG A 520 -29.34 25.91 -5.18
C ARG A 520 -30.44 25.43 -6.13
N LEU A 521 -30.77 24.14 -6.11
CA LEU A 521 -31.88 23.56 -6.86
C LEU A 521 -33.23 23.68 -6.13
N GLY A 522 -33.27 24.20 -4.90
CA GLY A 522 -34.48 24.32 -4.09
C GLY A 522 -34.78 23.10 -3.20
N VAL A 523 -33.86 22.13 -3.11
CA VAL A 523 -34.01 20.98 -2.20
C VAL A 523 -33.82 21.43 -0.75
N ALA A 524 -34.70 20.95 0.14
CA ALA A 524 -34.53 21.12 1.58
C ALA A 524 -33.41 20.20 2.10
N ALA A 525 -32.15 20.62 1.94
CA ALA A 525 -30.96 19.87 2.36
C ALA A 525 -30.45 20.31 3.74
N GLU A 526 -30.24 19.35 4.64
CA GLU A 526 -29.78 19.55 6.01
C GLU A 526 -28.44 18.85 6.26
N LEU A 527 -27.57 19.50 7.03
CA LEU A 527 -26.33 18.89 7.53
C LEU A 527 -26.60 18.28 8.89
N ARG A 528 -26.20 17.01 9.06
CA ARG A 528 -26.37 16.25 10.30
C ARG A 528 -25.09 15.47 10.60
N ASP A 529 -25.04 14.85 11.77
CA ASP A 529 -23.88 14.11 12.26
C ASP A 529 -24.28 12.85 13.04
N GLU A 530 -23.31 12.12 13.58
CA GLU A 530 -23.53 10.88 14.31
C GLU A 530 -24.28 11.04 15.64
N ASN A 531 -24.44 12.27 16.15
CA ASN A 531 -25.17 12.57 17.38
C ASN A 531 -26.65 12.83 17.13
N SER A 532 -27.07 12.92 15.86
CA SER A 532 -28.45 13.06 15.45
C SER A 532 -29.29 11.82 15.82
N SER A 533 -30.61 12.00 15.93
CA SER A 533 -31.54 10.89 16.18
C SER A 533 -31.69 10.03 14.92
N ILE A 534 -31.34 8.73 15.02
CA ILE A 534 -31.46 7.76 13.92
C ILE A 534 -32.91 7.63 13.44
N GLY A 535 -33.88 7.71 14.35
CA GLY A 535 -35.30 7.58 14.04
C GLY A 535 -35.89 8.75 13.26
N ASP A 536 -35.25 9.92 13.33
CA ASP A 536 -35.71 11.16 12.65
C ASP A 536 -35.03 11.37 11.29
N ARG A 537 -34.36 10.32 10.78
CA ARG A 537 -33.64 10.35 9.51
C ARG A 537 -34.64 10.43 8.33
N PRO A 538 -34.47 11.39 7.39
CA PRO A 538 -35.33 11.45 6.22
C PRO A 538 -35.05 10.30 5.24
N PRO A 539 -36.03 9.95 4.37
CA PRO A 539 -35.89 8.84 3.43
C PRO A 539 -34.67 8.95 2.51
N THR A 540 -34.31 10.17 2.10
CA THR A 540 -33.09 10.43 1.33
C THR A 540 -31.99 10.89 2.27
N SER A 541 -31.05 9.99 2.54
CA SER A 541 -29.91 10.26 3.42
C SER A 541 -28.59 9.88 2.75
N LEU A 542 -27.59 10.73 2.92
CA LEU A 542 -26.24 10.55 2.38
C LEU A 542 -25.23 10.52 3.51
N PHE A 543 -24.30 9.57 3.48
CA PHE A 543 -23.22 9.45 4.47
C PHE A 543 -21.88 9.69 3.81
N VAL A 544 -21.22 10.80 4.14
CA VAL A 544 -19.91 11.18 3.61
C VAL A 544 -18.80 10.42 4.35
N ALA A 545 -17.86 9.87 3.57
CA ALA A 545 -16.75 9.06 4.06
C ALA A 545 -17.22 7.93 4.99
N PRO A 546 -17.82 6.85 4.46
CA PRO A 546 -18.41 5.79 5.26
C PRO A 546 -17.45 5.17 6.29
N HIS A 547 -16.17 5.04 5.95
CA HIS A 547 -15.13 4.58 6.87
C HIS A 547 -14.88 5.52 8.06
N GLU A 548 -15.22 6.80 7.97
CA GLU A 548 -15.21 7.71 9.11
C GLU A 548 -16.58 7.68 9.81
N PHE A 549 -17.66 7.84 9.05
CA PHE A 549 -19.00 7.95 9.64
C PHE A 549 -19.41 6.76 10.46
N PHE A 550 -19.28 5.53 9.95
CA PHE A 550 -19.79 4.35 10.63
C PHE A 550 -18.81 3.73 11.64
N ILE A 551 -17.54 4.15 11.63
CA ILE A 551 -16.49 3.55 12.46
C ILE A 551 -16.14 4.43 13.68
N LEU A 552 -16.25 5.75 13.54
CA LEU A 552 -15.84 6.70 14.58
C LEU A 552 -16.98 7.01 15.56
N GLY A 553 -16.64 7.00 16.85
CA GLY A 553 -17.54 7.43 17.92
C GLY A 553 -18.90 6.72 17.89
N ARG A 554 -19.98 7.52 17.99
CA ARG A 554 -21.37 7.04 17.93
C ARG A 554 -21.83 6.63 16.53
N GLY A 555 -21.00 6.85 15.52
CA GLY A 555 -21.20 6.35 14.16
C GLY A 555 -21.50 4.86 14.07
N ARG A 556 -20.91 4.07 14.97
CA ARG A 556 -21.13 2.62 15.07
C ARG A 556 -22.58 2.25 15.37
N ASP A 557 -23.32 3.12 16.04
CA ASP A 557 -24.74 2.92 16.35
C ASP A 557 -25.60 2.96 15.07
N TRP A 558 -25.10 3.60 14.01
CA TRP A 558 -25.75 3.74 12.72
C TRP A 558 -25.53 2.54 11.79
N MET A 559 -24.69 1.57 12.16
CA MET A 559 -24.50 0.32 11.42
C MET A 559 -25.73 -0.59 11.56
N ARG A 560 -26.77 -0.31 10.76
CA ARG A 560 -28.08 -0.95 10.81
C ARG A 560 -28.61 -1.24 9.41
N ASP A 561 -29.40 -2.30 9.27
CA ASP A 561 -30.06 -2.68 8.01
C ASP A 561 -30.88 -1.53 7.43
N ASP A 562 -31.74 -0.93 8.26
CA ASP A 562 -32.65 0.13 7.84
C ASP A 562 -31.92 1.39 7.39
N VAL A 563 -30.70 1.63 7.89
CA VAL A 563 -29.84 2.75 7.49
C VAL A 563 -29.10 2.43 6.20
N LEU A 564 -28.33 1.35 6.17
CA LEU A 564 -27.48 1.02 5.02
C LEU A 564 -28.30 0.80 3.75
N ARG A 565 -29.33 -0.06 3.80
CA ARG A 565 -30.11 -0.45 2.61
C ARG A 565 -30.91 0.70 1.98
N THR A 566 -31.18 1.77 2.72
CA THR A 566 -32.01 2.90 2.27
C THR A 566 -31.24 4.18 1.99
N SER A 567 -29.96 4.23 2.39
CA SER A 567 -29.15 5.45 2.30
C SER A 567 -28.04 5.32 1.27
N PHE A 568 -27.60 6.47 0.75
CA PHE A 568 -26.50 6.56 -0.17
C PHE A 568 -25.18 6.78 0.57
N MET A 569 -24.11 6.24 0.02
CA MET A 569 -22.75 6.48 0.50
C MET A 569 -22.08 7.53 -0.39
N PHE A 570 -21.33 8.46 0.18
CA PHE A 570 -20.48 9.36 -0.58
C PHE A 570 -19.01 9.01 -0.31
N ALA A 571 -18.40 8.28 -1.25
CA ALA A 571 -17.06 7.73 -1.16
C ALA A 571 -16.01 8.72 -1.64
N THR A 572 -14.93 8.83 -0.86
CA THR A 572 -13.87 9.84 -1.03
C THR A 572 -12.46 9.24 -1.09
N GLU A 573 -12.35 7.92 -0.98
CA GLU A 573 -11.08 7.23 -0.76
C GLU A 573 -10.51 6.61 -2.02
N GLN A 574 -9.18 6.52 -2.07
CA GLN A 574 -8.46 5.92 -3.18
C GLN A 574 -8.45 4.39 -3.02
N LEU A 575 -8.63 3.66 -4.14
CA LEU A 575 -8.88 2.23 -4.17
C LEU A 575 -7.85 1.38 -3.39
N GLN A 576 -6.58 1.80 -3.36
CA GLN A 576 -5.48 1.10 -2.71
C GLN A 576 -5.37 1.35 -1.19
N THR A 577 -6.17 2.27 -0.63
CA THR A 577 -6.04 2.63 0.78
C THR A 577 -6.81 1.65 1.68
N LYS A 578 -6.33 1.50 2.92
CA LYS A 578 -7.07 0.78 3.96
C LYS A 578 -8.44 1.42 4.26
N TRP A 579 -8.58 2.72 4.05
CA TRP A 579 -9.81 3.47 4.28
C TRP A 579 -10.87 3.15 3.23
N PHE A 580 -10.46 2.94 1.97
CA PHE A 580 -11.33 2.39 0.95
C PHE A 580 -11.80 0.99 1.34
N SER A 581 -10.87 0.13 1.77
CA SER A 581 -11.20 -1.24 2.24
C SER A 581 -12.22 -1.21 3.37
N GLN A 582 -12.08 -0.28 4.32
CA GLN A 582 -13.02 -0.06 5.43
C GLN A 582 -14.36 0.54 5.01
N SER A 583 -14.41 1.28 3.90
CA SER A 583 -15.66 1.83 3.35
C SER A 583 -16.47 0.78 2.62
N LEU A 584 -15.81 -0.24 2.05
CA LEU A 584 -16.40 -1.20 1.13
C LEU A 584 -17.60 -1.96 1.69
N PRO A 585 -17.61 -2.44 2.95
CA PRO A 585 -18.79 -3.10 3.50
C PRO A 585 -20.04 -2.21 3.46
N PHE A 586 -19.89 -0.94 3.84
CA PHE A 586 -21.01 0.00 3.85
C PHE A 586 -21.52 0.32 2.45
N ILE A 587 -20.61 0.44 1.48
CA ILE A 587 -20.93 0.70 0.07
C ILE A 587 -21.64 -0.51 -0.55
N MET A 588 -21.12 -1.73 -0.34
CA MET A 588 -21.72 -2.94 -0.92
C MET A 588 -23.13 -3.20 -0.38
N MET A 589 -23.40 -2.79 0.87
CA MET A 589 -24.71 -2.92 1.51
C MET A 589 -25.65 -1.72 1.30
N SER A 590 -25.22 -0.68 0.57
CA SER A 590 -25.97 0.58 0.47
C SER A 590 -27.06 0.58 -0.61
N ARG A 591 -27.93 1.59 -0.57
CA ARG A 591 -28.87 1.90 -1.68
C ARG A 591 -28.13 2.20 -2.99
N GLY A 592 -27.03 2.94 -2.88
CA GLY A 592 -26.15 3.33 -3.97
C GLY A 592 -24.97 4.12 -3.45
N VAL A 593 -24.03 4.44 -4.33
CA VAL A 593 -22.81 5.17 -4.01
C VAL A 593 -22.62 6.35 -4.94
N ILE A 594 -22.17 7.46 -4.38
CA ILE A 594 -21.64 8.59 -5.12
C ILE A 594 -20.15 8.60 -4.85
N ASP A 595 -19.32 8.62 -5.88
CA ASP A 595 -17.87 8.55 -5.74
C ASP A 595 -17.20 9.76 -6.40
N ILE A 596 -16.22 10.33 -5.71
CA ILE A 596 -15.41 11.44 -6.25
C ILE A 596 -14.47 10.99 -7.37
N CYS A 597 -14.23 9.68 -7.50
CA CYS A 597 -13.42 9.08 -8.54
C CYS A 597 -14.30 8.40 -9.58
N PHE A 598 -14.22 8.89 -10.82
CA PHE A 598 -15.00 8.36 -11.93
C PHE A 598 -14.74 6.87 -12.17
N GLN A 599 -13.47 6.46 -12.16
CA GLN A 599 -13.05 5.08 -12.38
C GLN A 599 -13.65 4.14 -11.33
N THR A 600 -13.65 4.56 -10.07
CA THR A 600 -14.22 3.79 -8.97
C THR A 600 -15.75 3.71 -9.06
N ALA A 601 -16.42 4.81 -9.43
CA ALA A 601 -17.87 4.80 -9.68
C ALA A 601 -18.25 3.78 -10.77
N GLU A 602 -17.50 3.74 -11.88
CA GLU A 602 -17.70 2.75 -12.95
C GLU A 602 -17.52 1.30 -12.44
N LEU A 603 -16.52 1.05 -11.60
CA LEU A 603 -16.29 -0.26 -11.00
C LEU A 603 -17.45 -0.68 -10.08
N PHE A 604 -18.04 0.26 -9.34
CA PHE A 604 -19.23 -0.01 -8.52
C PHE A 604 -20.47 -0.30 -9.35
N ASP A 605 -20.70 0.47 -10.42
CA ASP A 605 -21.84 0.24 -11.31
C ASP A 605 -21.75 -1.14 -11.99
N MET A 606 -20.54 -1.51 -12.45
CA MET A 606 -20.25 -2.85 -12.97
C MET A 606 -20.48 -3.97 -11.94
N ALA A 607 -20.36 -3.66 -10.65
CA ALA A 607 -20.63 -4.56 -9.54
C ALA A 607 -22.11 -4.60 -9.11
N ALA A 608 -23.01 -3.98 -9.89
CA ALA A 608 -24.43 -3.82 -9.58
C ALA A 608 -24.72 -3.02 -8.30
N VAL A 609 -23.79 -2.15 -7.89
CA VAL A 609 -24.04 -1.07 -6.93
C VAL A 609 -24.37 0.17 -7.76
N PRO A 610 -25.61 0.70 -7.73
CA PRO A 610 -25.93 1.93 -8.44
C PRO A 610 -24.94 3.02 -8.05
N ALA A 611 -24.20 3.55 -9.03
CA ALA A 611 -23.11 4.47 -8.78
C ALA A 611 -23.22 5.74 -9.62
N LEU A 612 -22.79 6.86 -9.06
CA LEU A 612 -22.66 8.13 -9.76
C LEU A 612 -21.31 8.75 -9.43
N HIS A 613 -20.58 9.18 -10.46
CA HIS A 613 -19.49 10.12 -10.25
C HIS A 613 -20.05 11.53 -10.06
N TYR A 614 -19.74 12.16 -8.94
CA TYR A 614 -20.13 13.55 -8.68
C TYR A 614 -19.06 14.29 -7.89
N LEU A 615 -18.82 15.54 -8.30
CA LEU A 615 -17.96 16.46 -7.58
C LEU A 615 -18.76 17.72 -7.23
N PRO A 616 -18.77 18.13 -5.96
CA PRO A 616 -19.36 19.40 -5.58
C PRO A 616 -18.68 20.56 -6.31
N ASN A 617 -19.42 21.61 -6.64
CA ASN A 617 -18.84 22.82 -7.21
C ASN A 617 -18.92 23.99 -6.20
N PRO A 618 -17.85 24.18 -5.38
CA PRO A 618 -17.81 25.30 -4.43
C PRO A 618 -17.76 26.66 -5.15
N GLY A 619 -17.43 26.71 -6.44
CA GLY A 619 -17.20 27.94 -7.19
C GLY A 619 -15.88 28.62 -6.81
N LEU A 620 -15.68 29.86 -7.26
CA LEU A 620 -14.54 30.67 -6.80
C LEU A 620 -14.73 31.05 -5.34
N GLN A 621 -13.74 30.74 -4.51
CA GLN A 621 -13.80 30.96 -3.07
C GLN A 621 -12.92 32.15 -2.68
N PRO A 622 -13.49 33.24 -2.14
CA PRO A 622 -12.68 34.25 -1.45
C PRO A 622 -12.06 33.64 -0.19
N SER A 623 -10.98 34.24 0.32
CA SER A 623 -10.42 33.80 1.59
C SER A 623 -11.34 34.19 2.74
N ASP A 624 -11.46 33.28 3.70
CA ASP A 624 -12.35 33.35 4.85
C ASP A 624 -11.58 33.41 6.17
N LEU A 625 -10.33 33.91 6.14
CA LEU A 625 -9.49 34.01 7.33
C LEU A 625 -10.13 34.87 8.42
N THR A 626 -10.36 34.26 9.58
CA THR A 626 -10.79 34.93 10.81
C THR A 626 -9.63 35.75 11.42
N GLU A 627 -9.96 36.65 12.35
CA GLU A 627 -8.93 37.37 13.11
C GLU A 627 -8.03 36.43 13.92
N ALA A 628 -8.56 35.28 14.37
CA ALA A 628 -7.79 34.25 15.03
C ALA A 628 -6.78 33.59 14.09
N ASP A 629 -7.19 33.26 12.86
CA ASP A 629 -6.32 32.64 11.85
C ASP A 629 -5.15 33.57 11.48
N ARG A 630 -5.41 34.88 11.41
CA ARG A 630 -4.36 35.89 11.16
C ARG A 630 -3.30 35.97 12.25
N ARG A 631 -3.58 35.46 13.45
CA ARG A 631 -2.59 35.36 14.54
C ARG A 631 -1.69 34.12 14.41
N HIS A 632 -2.06 33.15 13.55
CA HIS A 632 -1.34 31.90 13.34
C HIS A 632 0.10 32.14 12.84
N ALA A 633 1.05 31.31 13.29
CA ALA A 633 2.47 31.50 12.98
C ALA A 633 2.75 31.47 11.47
N LEU A 634 2.06 30.58 10.74
CA LEU A 634 2.19 30.46 9.30
C LEU A 634 1.65 31.68 8.52
N PHE A 635 0.71 32.45 9.07
CA PHE A 635 0.28 33.71 8.46
C PHE A 635 1.37 34.80 8.59
N ARG A 636 2.10 34.81 9.72
CA ARG A 636 3.14 35.81 10.00
C ARG A 636 4.36 35.70 9.09
N VAL A 637 4.62 34.52 8.52
CA VAL A 637 5.75 34.30 7.60
C VAL A 637 5.40 34.67 6.15
N LEU A 638 4.12 34.95 5.85
CA LEU A 638 3.71 35.37 4.52
C LEU A 638 4.33 36.73 4.15
N PRO A 639 4.71 36.94 2.88
CA PRO A 639 5.15 38.25 2.41
C PRO A 639 4.04 39.28 2.62
N MET A 640 4.40 40.55 2.84
CA MET A 640 3.42 41.61 3.15
C MET A 640 2.32 41.74 2.08
N THR A 641 2.66 41.48 0.82
CA THR A 641 1.73 41.49 -0.32
C THR A 641 0.74 40.32 -0.31
N ALA A 642 1.01 39.25 0.43
CA ALA A 642 0.15 38.07 0.56
C ALA A 642 -0.59 38.02 1.91
N ARG A 643 -0.78 39.17 2.57
CA ARG A 643 -1.54 39.28 3.83
C ARG A 643 -2.90 39.95 3.67
N SER A 644 -3.13 40.58 2.52
CA SER A 644 -4.45 41.08 2.12
C SER A 644 -5.35 39.93 1.68
N GLU A 645 -6.65 40.19 1.54
CA GLU A 645 -7.52 39.22 0.89
C GLU A 645 -7.04 38.93 -0.53
N PRO A 646 -6.83 37.65 -0.91
CA PRO A 646 -6.55 37.28 -2.29
C PRO A 646 -7.77 37.53 -3.18
N ASP A 647 -7.51 37.97 -4.41
CA ASP A 647 -8.51 37.96 -5.48
C ASP A 647 -8.22 36.78 -6.42
N PRO A 648 -9.09 35.75 -6.48
CA PRO A 648 -8.94 34.64 -7.42
C PRO A 648 -8.82 35.09 -8.89
N GLY A 649 -9.30 36.28 -9.24
CA GLY A 649 -9.17 36.89 -10.56
C GLY A 649 -7.82 37.55 -10.86
N SER A 650 -6.92 37.71 -9.88
CA SER A 650 -5.60 38.34 -10.08
C SER A 650 -4.77 37.57 -11.11
N ALA A 651 -4.21 38.29 -12.09
CA ALA A 651 -3.42 37.72 -13.18
C ALA A 651 -2.24 36.89 -12.65
N PHE A 652 -1.82 35.87 -13.40
CA PHE A 652 -0.73 34.97 -13.01
C PHE A 652 0.55 35.73 -12.64
N ALA A 653 0.94 36.75 -13.39
CA ALA A 653 2.17 37.50 -13.14
C ALA A 653 2.15 38.32 -11.83
N ASP A 654 0.97 38.76 -11.37
CA ASP A 654 0.81 39.66 -10.23
C ASP A 654 0.80 38.93 -8.88
N ARG A 655 0.77 37.59 -8.90
CA ARG A 655 0.67 36.78 -7.69
C ARG A 655 2.02 36.69 -6.97
N PRO A 656 2.08 36.99 -5.65
CA PRO A 656 3.33 37.20 -4.94
C PRO A 656 4.09 35.93 -4.52
N ILE A 657 3.43 34.77 -4.51
CA ILE A 657 4.03 33.46 -4.20
C ILE A 657 4.17 32.69 -5.51
N ASP A 658 5.35 32.16 -5.80
CA ASP A 658 5.61 31.47 -7.07
C ASP A 658 5.07 30.03 -7.04
N VAL A 659 5.41 29.26 -6.00
CA VAL A 659 4.97 27.87 -5.84
C VAL A 659 4.45 27.63 -4.43
N ALA A 660 3.24 27.10 -4.31
CA ALA A 660 2.66 26.66 -3.05
C ALA A 660 2.42 25.14 -3.07
N PHE A 661 2.68 24.50 -1.94
CA PHE A 661 2.35 23.09 -1.72
C PHE A 661 1.81 22.91 -0.30
N PHE A 662 0.70 22.17 -0.17
CA PHE A 662 0.14 21.74 1.10
C PHE A 662 -0.15 20.24 1.07
N GLY A 663 0.52 19.49 1.94
CA GLY A 663 0.33 18.06 2.04
C GLY A 663 1.01 17.44 3.26
N THR A 664 0.94 16.13 3.34
CA THR A 664 1.64 15.33 4.34
C THR A 664 2.97 14.79 3.82
N THR A 665 3.91 14.50 4.70
CA THR A 665 5.19 13.85 4.35
C THR A 665 4.95 12.43 3.81
N SER A 666 5.77 12.02 2.84
CA SER A 666 5.87 10.65 2.33
C SER A 666 7.21 10.44 1.65
N ASP A 667 7.67 9.20 1.56
CA ASP A 667 8.93 8.88 0.89
C ASP A 667 9.02 9.46 -0.54
N ARG A 668 7.90 9.47 -1.27
CA ARG A 668 7.83 10.04 -2.62
C ARG A 668 7.98 11.56 -2.59
N ARG A 669 7.22 12.25 -1.74
CA ARG A 669 7.28 13.72 -1.61
C ARG A 669 8.63 14.19 -1.08
N ASP A 670 9.16 13.51 -0.08
CA ASP A 670 10.46 13.83 0.53
C ASP A 670 11.58 13.68 -0.51
N LYS A 671 11.53 12.63 -1.34
CA LYS A 671 12.46 12.47 -2.48
C LYS A 671 12.29 13.55 -3.53
N PHE A 672 11.04 13.88 -3.91
CA PHE A 672 10.77 14.94 -4.88
C PHE A 672 11.31 16.30 -4.41
N PHE A 673 10.87 16.76 -3.24
CA PHE A 673 11.31 18.06 -2.71
C PHE A 673 12.81 18.08 -2.39
N GLY A 674 13.38 16.99 -1.88
CA GLY A 674 14.82 16.88 -1.63
C GLY A 674 15.65 16.94 -2.91
N ARG A 675 15.24 16.22 -3.96
CA ARG A 675 15.92 16.20 -5.27
C ARG A 675 15.88 17.56 -5.95
N HIS A 676 14.76 18.28 -5.84
CA HIS A 676 14.53 19.54 -6.54
C HIS A 676 14.73 20.79 -5.66
N ALA A 677 15.29 20.63 -4.45
CA ALA A 677 15.50 21.73 -3.51
C ALA A 677 16.32 22.88 -4.09
N ALA A 678 17.37 22.58 -4.86
CA ALA A 678 18.24 23.59 -5.47
C ALA A 678 17.45 24.48 -6.46
N LEU A 679 16.59 23.89 -7.28
CA LEU A 679 15.75 24.64 -8.23
C LEU A 679 14.66 25.42 -7.51
N LEU A 680 13.92 24.77 -6.60
CA LEU A 680 12.87 25.42 -5.83
C LEU A 680 13.43 26.61 -5.04
N SER A 681 14.65 26.55 -4.52
CA SER A 681 15.28 27.67 -3.78
C SER A 681 15.42 28.98 -4.57
N LYS A 682 15.30 28.94 -5.91
CA LYS A 682 15.28 30.15 -6.76
C LYS A 682 13.96 30.93 -6.68
N TYR A 683 12.87 30.27 -6.28
CA TYR A 683 11.51 30.81 -6.28
C TYR A 683 11.00 31.15 -4.89
N ARG A 684 10.00 32.03 -4.81
CA ARG A 684 9.29 32.35 -3.55
C ARG A 684 8.26 31.27 -3.26
N ASN A 685 8.67 30.26 -2.50
CA ASN A 685 7.81 29.12 -2.20
C ASN A 685 7.10 29.22 -0.85
N PHE A 686 5.93 28.61 -0.77
CA PHE A 686 5.28 28.23 0.48
C PHE A 686 5.05 26.72 0.48
N LEU A 687 5.97 25.96 1.08
CA LEU A 687 5.91 24.49 1.12
C LEU A 687 5.55 24.03 2.54
N TYR A 688 4.35 23.49 2.70
CA TYR A 688 3.87 22.95 3.97
C TYR A 688 3.73 21.42 3.89
N LEU A 689 4.60 20.73 4.64
CA LEU A 689 4.64 19.28 4.77
C LEU A 689 4.31 18.88 6.21
N ARG A 690 3.06 18.48 6.47
CA ARG A 690 2.59 17.98 7.77
C ARG A 690 3.15 16.57 8.01
N GLN A 691 3.71 16.31 9.18
CA GLN A 691 4.18 14.96 9.53
C GLN A 691 3.01 13.97 9.60
N ALA A 692 3.17 12.82 8.96
CA ALA A 692 2.12 11.80 8.82
C ALA A 692 1.68 11.11 10.12
N SER A 693 2.38 11.30 11.24
CA SER A 693 2.07 10.67 12.55
C SER A 693 0.92 11.36 13.31
N LEU A 694 0.53 12.56 12.89
CA LEU A 694 -0.65 13.25 13.42
C LEU A 694 -1.86 12.67 12.69
N GLY A 695 -2.80 12.04 13.40
CA GLY A 695 -3.99 11.37 12.85
C GLY A 695 -4.91 12.25 12.00
N PRO A 696 -6.21 11.89 11.84
CA PRO A 696 -7.13 12.71 11.03
C PRO A 696 -7.11 14.16 11.50
N MET A 697 -7.23 15.11 10.55
CA MET A 697 -7.31 16.53 10.89
C MET A 697 -8.70 16.82 11.45
N ARG A 698 -8.80 16.88 12.78
CA ARG A 698 -10.02 17.12 13.54
C ARG A 698 -10.37 18.60 13.48
N GLY A 699 -11.66 18.92 13.59
CA GLY A 699 -12.14 20.30 13.70
C GLY A 699 -11.82 20.96 15.05
N GLU A 700 -10.58 20.85 15.54
CA GLU A 700 -10.06 21.70 16.61
C GLU A 700 -9.62 23.04 16.00
N ASP A 701 -9.77 24.16 16.72
CA ASP A 701 -9.56 25.53 16.23
C ASP A 701 -8.26 25.74 15.43
N SER A 702 -7.21 24.95 15.69
CA SER A 702 -5.92 25.05 15.02
C SER A 702 -5.85 24.38 13.63
N GLU A 703 -6.61 23.31 13.36
CA GLU A 703 -6.51 22.58 12.08
C GLU A 703 -7.47 23.16 11.02
N ASP A 704 -8.63 23.66 11.46
CA ASP A 704 -9.52 24.49 10.64
C ASP A 704 -8.79 25.75 10.13
N ALA A 705 -8.00 26.39 11.00
CA ALA A 705 -7.18 27.54 10.66
C ALA A 705 -6.14 27.21 9.58
N LEU A 706 -5.53 26.02 9.62
CA LEU A 706 -4.56 25.59 8.62
C LEU A 706 -5.20 25.47 7.23
N MET A 707 -6.45 25.02 7.14
CA MET A 707 -7.12 24.84 5.86
C MET A 707 -7.53 26.18 5.24
N ARG A 708 -8.10 27.09 6.03
CA ARG A 708 -8.37 28.46 5.56
C ARG A 708 -7.09 29.16 5.14
N LEU A 709 -5.99 28.93 5.86
CA LEU A 709 -4.68 29.45 5.50
C LEU A 709 -4.14 28.84 4.21
N ALA A 710 -4.34 27.54 3.97
CA ALA A 710 -3.95 26.89 2.73
C ALA A 710 -4.64 27.58 1.53
N SER A 711 -5.96 27.76 1.60
CA SER A 711 -6.74 28.47 0.56
C SER A 711 -6.28 29.92 0.38
N HIS A 712 -5.96 30.62 1.48
CA HIS A 712 -5.40 31.96 1.42
C HIS A 712 -4.06 32.01 0.68
N VAL A 713 -3.15 31.09 1.01
CA VAL A 713 -1.83 30.98 0.35
C VAL A 713 -1.98 30.62 -1.13
N ALA A 714 -2.84 29.66 -1.46
CA ALA A 714 -3.12 29.30 -2.85
C ALA A 714 -3.73 30.48 -3.64
N GLY A 715 -4.57 31.30 -2.99
CA GLY A 715 -5.11 32.54 -3.57
C GLY A 715 -4.04 33.56 -3.96
N HIS A 716 -2.89 33.53 -3.28
CA HIS A 716 -1.71 34.37 -3.56
C HIS A 716 -0.63 33.66 -4.38
N ALA A 717 -0.79 32.37 -4.68
CA ALA A 717 0.17 31.57 -5.42
C ALA A 717 -0.09 31.59 -6.92
N LYS A 718 0.99 31.70 -7.70
CA LYS A 718 0.99 31.46 -9.15
C LYS A 718 0.63 30.01 -9.41
N ILE A 719 1.37 29.10 -8.79
CA ILE A 719 1.25 27.65 -8.97
C ILE A 719 0.92 26.98 -7.63
N THR A 720 -0.16 26.20 -7.59
CA THR A 720 -0.40 25.19 -6.56
C THR A 720 0.08 23.86 -7.08
N LEU A 721 1.13 23.33 -6.46
CA LEU A 721 1.75 22.08 -6.85
C LEU A 721 1.00 20.91 -6.21
N ASN A 722 0.66 19.90 -7.01
CA ASN A 722 0.07 18.65 -6.57
C ASN A 722 1.06 17.50 -6.81
N ILE A 723 1.66 16.99 -5.73
CA ILE A 723 2.53 15.81 -5.78
C ILE A 723 1.85 14.69 -5.01
N HIS A 724 1.55 13.58 -5.68
CA HIS A 724 0.89 12.44 -5.05
C HIS A 724 1.74 11.86 -3.93
N ARG A 725 1.06 11.29 -2.93
CA ARG A 725 1.70 10.66 -1.78
C ARG A 725 2.42 9.36 -2.18
N ASP A 726 1.80 8.59 -3.06
CA ASP A 726 2.25 7.30 -3.56
C ASP A 726 2.23 7.29 -5.10
N ARG A 727 2.38 6.11 -5.73
CA ARG A 727 2.45 5.97 -7.19
C ARG A 727 1.07 5.89 -7.86
N PHE A 728 -0.01 5.79 -7.10
CA PHE A 728 -1.36 5.85 -7.63
C PHE A 728 -1.73 7.32 -7.85
N GLY A 729 -1.73 7.72 -9.13
CA GLY A 729 -2.11 9.06 -9.56
C GLY A 729 -3.61 9.32 -9.42
N PHE A 730 -4.13 9.45 -8.20
CA PHE A 730 -5.53 9.74 -7.96
C PHE A 730 -5.85 11.22 -8.20
N PHE A 731 -6.94 11.55 -8.91
CA PHE A 731 -7.33 12.96 -9.07
C PHE A 731 -7.75 13.59 -7.71
N GLU A 732 -6.80 14.26 -7.03
CA GLU A 732 -6.98 14.80 -5.68
C GLU A 732 -7.86 16.07 -5.69
N TRP A 733 -9.18 15.88 -5.84
CA TRP A 733 -10.18 16.95 -5.98
C TRP A 733 -10.00 18.09 -4.96
N HIS A 734 -9.73 17.76 -3.69
CA HIS A 734 -9.56 18.78 -2.65
C HIS A 734 -8.34 19.69 -2.93
N ARG A 735 -7.18 19.11 -3.26
CA ARG A 735 -5.95 19.89 -3.51
C ARG A 735 -5.98 20.59 -4.87
N MET A 736 -6.44 19.89 -5.90
CA MET A 736 -6.42 20.40 -7.26
C MET A 736 -7.56 21.39 -7.49
N VAL A 737 -8.80 21.02 -7.17
CA VAL A 737 -9.98 21.84 -7.48
C VAL A 737 -10.19 22.88 -6.37
N ARG A 738 -10.46 22.44 -5.14
CA ARG A 738 -10.89 23.33 -4.07
C ARG A 738 -9.78 24.26 -3.58
N LEU A 739 -8.58 23.74 -3.35
CA LEU A 739 -7.42 24.55 -2.94
C LEU A 739 -6.78 25.27 -4.15
N GLY A 740 -6.62 24.60 -5.28
CA GLY A 740 -5.91 25.13 -6.44
C GLY A 740 -6.77 26.04 -7.33
N MET A 741 -7.65 25.42 -8.12
CA MET A 741 -8.44 26.09 -9.16
C MET A 741 -9.44 27.10 -8.60
N CYS A 742 -10.13 26.78 -7.51
CA CYS A 742 -11.13 27.66 -6.88
C CYS A 742 -10.51 28.91 -6.23
N SER A 743 -9.24 28.83 -5.79
CA SER A 743 -8.44 29.98 -5.35
C SER A 743 -7.78 30.72 -6.54
N GLY A 744 -8.02 30.24 -7.75
CA GLY A 744 -7.54 30.83 -9.00
C GLY A 744 -6.07 30.57 -9.30
N SER A 745 -5.37 29.69 -8.57
CA SER A 745 -3.98 29.33 -8.90
C SER A 745 -3.91 28.39 -10.11
N LEU A 746 -2.77 28.35 -10.81
CA LEU A 746 -2.51 27.30 -11.78
C LEU A 746 -2.18 26.02 -11.02
N VAL A 747 -2.85 24.91 -11.37
CA VAL A 747 -2.49 23.60 -10.82
C VAL A 747 -1.48 22.93 -11.71
N VAL A 748 -0.37 22.48 -11.13
CA VAL A 748 0.61 21.60 -11.77
C VAL A 748 0.65 20.31 -10.97
N SER A 749 0.49 19.17 -11.64
CA SER A 749 0.43 17.85 -10.99
C SER A 749 1.38 16.84 -11.61
N ASP A 750 1.85 15.86 -10.82
CA ASP A 750 2.31 14.59 -11.40
C ASP A 750 1.11 13.76 -11.91
N PRO A 751 1.32 12.73 -12.76
CA PRO A 751 0.25 12.12 -13.54
C PRO A 751 -0.97 11.65 -12.74
N CYS A 752 -2.16 12.01 -13.21
CA CYS A 752 -3.45 11.68 -12.61
C CYS A 752 -4.23 10.67 -13.48
N LEU A 753 -5.16 9.96 -12.85
CA LEU A 753 -6.23 9.26 -13.56
C LEU A 753 -7.06 10.30 -14.33
N PRO A 754 -7.44 10.00 -15.59
CA PRO A 754 -8.25 10.90 -16.41
C PRO A 754 -9.53 11.30 -15.70
N HIS A 755 -9.87 12.58 -15.76
CA HIS A 755 -11.10 13.10 -15.19
C HIS A 755 -12.05 13.50 -16.33
N PRO A 756 -13.37 13.19 -16.25
CA PRO A 756 -14.30 13.36 -17.36
C PRO A 756 -14.49 14.83 -17.80
N ILE A 757 -14.47 15.76 -16.84
CA ILE A 757 -14.65 17.21 -17.08
C ILE A 757 -13.30 17.96 -17.10
N LEU A 758 -12.53 17.90 -16.02
CA LEU A 758 -11.25 18.59 -15.86
C LEU A 758 -10.10 17.83 -16.55
N ARG A 759 -9.63 18.36 -17.67
CA ARG A 759 -8.59 17.76 -18.52
C ARG A 759 -7.20 18.34 -18.31
N ALA A 760 -6.19 17.47 -18.29
CA ALA A 760 -4.77 17.85 -18.32
C ALA A 760 -4.46 18.61 -19.62
N GLY A 761 -3.59 19.61 -19.54
CA GLY A 761 -3.28 20.53 -20.66
C GLY A 761 -4.36 21.59 -20.92
N GLU A 762 -5.56 21.44 -20.36
CA GLU A 762 -6.67 22.37 -20.58
C GLU A 762 -7.07 23.15 -19.32
N HIS A 763 -7.17 22.46 -18.18
CA HIS A 763 -7.63 23.01 -16.90
C HIS A 763 -6.55 22.95 -15.80
N TYR A 764 -5.59 22.05 -15.95
CA TYR A 764 -4.36 21.97 -15.15
C TYR A 764 -3.24 21.48 -16.05
N LEU A 765 -1.99 21.61 -15.61
CA LEU A 765 -0.84 21.04 -16.32
C LEU A 765 -0.35 19.80 -15.58
N GLU A 766 0.06 18.81 -16.37
CA GLU A 766 0.51 17.53 -15.88
C GLU A 766 1.89 17.24 -16.47
N GLU A 767 2.84 16.85 -15.63
CA GLU A 767 4.16 16.39 -16.07
C GLU A 767 4.74 15.35 -15.13
N THR A 768 5.71 14.57 -15.60
CA THR A 768 6.37 13.57 -14.75
C THR A 768 7.16 14.23 -13.61
N GLU A 769 7.37 13.50 -12.51
CA GLU A 769 8.15 14.01 -11.35
C GLU A 769 9.54 14.54 -11.74
N HIS A 770 10.11 14.03 -12.83
CA HIS A 770 11.42 14.44 -13.35
C HIS A 770 11.36 15.73 -14.19
N GLN A 771 10.22 16.02 -14.83
CA GLN A 771 10.02 17.13 -15.79
C GLN A 771 9.24 18.32 -15.22
N ILE A 772 8.57 18.13 -14.07
CA ILE A 772 7.93 19.23 -13.34
C ILE A 772 8.89 20.42 -13.12
N PRO A 773 10.18 20.25 -12.75
CA PRO A 773 11.09 21.39 -12.57
C PRO A 773 11.24 22.26 -13.83
N GLU A 774 11.41 21.65 -14.99
CA GLU A 774 11.52 22.33 -16.28
C GLU A 774 10.20 23.03 -16.64
N LEU A 775 9.07 22.39 -16.35
CA LEU A 775 7.75 22.99 -16.50
C LEU A 775 7.59 24.23 -15.61
N LEU A 776 8.03 24.17 -14.35
CA LEU A 776 7.99 25.32 -13.44
C LEU A 776 8.87 26.48 -13.93
N GLU A 777 10.10 26.18 -14.36
CA GLU A 777 11.02 27.17 -14.96
C GLU A 777 10.38 27.83 -16.19
N TRP A 778 9.80 27.04 -17.09
CA TRP A 778 9.11 27.57 -18.27
C TRP A 778 7.93 28.47 -17.89
N LEU A 779 7.02 28.01 -17.02
CA LEU A 779 5.81 28.74 -16.63
C LEU A 779 6.11 30.07 -15.92
N ILE A 780 7.14 30.11 -15.08
CA ILE A 780 7.46 31.28 -14.25
C ILE A 780 8.35 32.27 -15.01
N ASP A 781 9.41 31.77 -15.66
CA ASP A 781 10.49 32.63 -16.15
C ASP A 781 10.27 33.11 -17.59
N THR A 782 9.50 32.38 -18.40
CA THR A 782 9.27 32.71 -19.81
C THR A 782 7.95 33.43 -20.06
N GLU A 783 7.89 34.25 -21.11
CA GLU A 783 6.68 34.99 -21.46
C GLU A 783 5.60 34.08 -22.08
N ASP A 784 6.01 33.12 -22.90
CA ASP A 784 5.14 32.11 -23.47
C ASP A 784 4.58 31.16 -22.41
N GLY A 785 5.39 30.70 -21.45
CA GLY A 785 4.91 29.92 -20.31
C GLY A 785 3.90 30.68 -19.45
N ARG A 786 4.12 31.97 -19.17
CA ARG A 786 3.15 32.80 -18.45
C ARG A 786 1.82 32.96 -19.20
N ARG A 787 1.86 33.09 -20.53
CA ARG A 787 0.63 33.13 -21.35
C ARG A 787 -0.13 31.82 -21.29
N GLU A 788 0.58 30.69 -21.34
CA GLU A 788 -0.05 29.37 -21.23
C GLU A 788 -0.66 29.16 -19.85
N ALA A 789 0.05 29.55 -18.78
CA ALA A 789 -0.46 29.51 -17.42
C ALA A 789 -1.79 30.25 -17.27
N GLU A 790 -1.90 31.45 -17.86
CA GLU A 790 -3.12 32.26 -17.81
C GLU A 790 -4.24 31.64 -18.65
N ARG A 791 -3.93 31.03 -19.80
CA ARG A 791 -4.90 30.30 -20.63
C ARG A 791 -5.53 29.14 -19.86
N VAL A 792 -4.69 28.28 -19.26
CA VAL A 792 -5.14 27.11 -18.49
C VAL A 792 -5.96 27.52 -17.27
N ARG A 793 -5.50 28.53 -16.52
CA ARG A 793 -6.27 29.10 -15.40
C ARG A 793 -7.61 29.68 -15.83
N SER A 794 -7.64 30.40 -16.95
CA SER A 794 -8.88 30.98 -17.48
C SER A 794 -9.89 29.90 -17.85
N ASN A 795 -9.44 28.78 -18.42
CA ASN A 795 -10.28 27.63 -18.70
C ASN A 795 -10.81 26.98 -17.42
N ALA A 796 -9.95 26.71 -16.43
CA ALA A 796 -10.38 26.19 -15.13
C ALA A 796 -11.41 27.11 -14.47
N LYS A 797 -11.15 28.42 -14.47
CA LYS A 797 -12.08 29.44 -13.94
C LYS A 797 -13.43 29.40 -14.64
N ARG A 798 -13.48 29.21 -15.96
CA ARG A 798 -14.75 29.06 -16.70
C ARG A 798 -15.55 27.88 -16.18
N VAL A 799 -14.93 26.71 -16.01
CA VAL A 799 -15.62 25.53 -15.45
C VAL A 799 -16.11 25.79 -14.02
N MET A 800 -15.31 26.46 -13.19
CA MET A 800 -15.72 26.78 -11.80
C MET A 800 -16.83 27.84 -11.70
N THR A 801 -16.94 28.73 -12.69
CA THR A 801 -17.90 29.85 -12.67
C THR A 801 -19.12 29.65 -13.57
N ASP A 802 -19.07 28.68 -14.48
CA ASP A 802 -20.18 28.37 -15.36
C ASP A 802 -21.34 27.76 -14.57
N ARG A 803 -22.33 28.62 -14.31
CA ARG A 803 -23.56 28.27 -13.59
C ARG A 803 -24.36 27.18 -14.31
N LEU A 804 -24.30 27.09 -15.64
CA LEU A 804 -25.06 26.10 -16.40
C LEU A 804 -24.50 24.70 -16.17
N SER A 805 -23.17 24.54 -16.27
CA SER A 805 -22.50 23.25 -16.02
C SER A 805 -22.68 22.73 -14.58
N GLY A 806 -22.58 23.64 -13.59
CA GLY A 806 -22.79 23.30 -12.18
C GLY A 806 -24.25 22.91 -11.88
N GLN A 807 -25.21 23.64 -12.46
CA GLN A 807 -26.63 23.34 -12.30
C GLN A 807 -27.03 22.03 -12.98
N GLN A 808 -26.53 21.75 -14.20
CA GLN A 808 -26.76 20.49 -14.91
C GLN A 808 -26.22 19.29 -14.13
N SER A 809 -24.99 19.40 -13.61
CA SER A 809 -24.38 18.35 -12.79
C SER A 809 -25.19 18.08 -11.52
N ALA A 810 -25.65 19.13 -10.84
CA ALA A 810 -26.50 19.00 -9.66
C ALA A 810 -27.86 18.38 -9.98
N ILE A 811 -28.43 18.65 -11.16
CA ILE A 811 -29.68 18.01 -11.63
C ILE A 811 -29.46 16.51 -11.85
N HIS A 812 -28.34 16.09 -12.44
CA HIS A 812 -28.01 14.65 -12.58
C HIS A 812 -27.89 13.96 -11.24
N PHE A 813 -27.23 14.62 -10.28
CA PHE A 813 -27.15 14.14 -8.91
C PHE A 813 -28.54 13.98 -8.29
N LEU A 814 -29.42 14.97 -8.45
CA LEU A 814 -30.80 14.90 -7.97
C LEU A 814 -31.59 13.75 -8.61
N LYS A 815 -31.49 13.57 -9.94
CA LYS A 815 -32.14 12.46 -10.66
C LYS A 815 -31.68 11.10 -10.10
N PHE A 816 -30.38 10.93 -9.88
CA PHE A 816 -29.82 9.70 -9.31
C PHE A 816 -30.41 9.39 -7.93
N LEU A 817 -30.56 10.39 -7.05
CA LEU A 817 -31.15 10.19 -5.72
C LEU A 817 -32.63 9.75 -5.78
N VAL A 818 -33.39 10.27 -6.74
CA VAL A 818 -34.82 9.97 -6.90
C VAL A 818 -35.04 8.62 -7.59
N GLN A 819 -34.27 8.31 -8.65
CA GLN A 819 -34.50 7.16 -9.53
C GLN A 819 -33.89 5.86 -9.00
N THR A 820 -32.92 5.92 -8.08
CA THR A 820 -32.29 4.73 -7.52
C THR A 820 -33.16 4.14 -6.40
N PRO A 821 -33.74 2.93 -6.52
CA PRO A 821 -34.55 2.33 -5.45
C PRO A 821 -33.69 1.81 -4.29
N PRO A 822 -34.26 1.56 -3.09
CA PRO A 822 -33.57 0.88 -1.99
C PRO A 822 -32.99 -0.48 -2.40
N ALA A 823 -31.95 -0.93 -1.69
CA ALA A 823 -31.20 -2.14 -2.04
C ALA A 823 -32.03 -3.44 -2.03
N GLU A 824 -33.18 -3.47 -1.35
CA GLU A 824 -34.07 -4.63 -1.22
C GLU A 824 -35.00 -4.87 -2.42
N ALA A 825 -34.96 -3.99 -3.43
CA ALA A 825 -35.92 -3.96 -4.53
C ALA A 825 -35.45 -4.64 -5.84
N ARG A 826 -34.37 -5.44 -5.84
CA ARG A 826 -33.81 -6.04 -7.07
C ARG A 826 -33.45 -7.52 -6.94
#